data_AF-A0A4Y7LKL9-F1
#
_entry.id   AF-A0A4Y7LKL9-F1
#
_cell.length_a   1.000
_cell.length_b   1.000
_cell.length_c   1.000
_cell.angle_alpha   90.00
_cell.angle_beta   90.00
_cell.angle_gamma   90.00
#
_symmetry.space_group_name_H-M   'P 1'
#
loop_
_entity.id
_entity.type
_entity.pdbx_description
1 polymer ?
#
loop_
_entity_poly.entity_id
_entity_poly.type
_entity_poly.pdbx_seq_one_letter_code
_entity_poly.pdbx_strand_id
1 'polypeptide(L)'
;MEPRRSKREPKPVLKQEEIERAEELINDGLKRKRKGKMKMEEGSTSAQGNKRQRTCSTGGKKKKEEIVEMIAEETEFCKLMGEPVPEEEARTRWPDRYDEELIAKKLAEKKIDEEVLMVESHYLSAEVDEITYNLYENALVKSDKEETPYICRIVEFFRTKEGHVYFTAQWFYRPSDTVMGAGPKQSDLIRQKCVFFSDVKNDNPLECLVGKANIAIIPQNVELATKEEIIASSDYYTDMFYKLPYCGFISIPPGYTAEATSDGRDASSGLSSDIDSATGGGKMGSNSSITLGQSSKTELSLLDLYAGCGAMSTGLCLGAKVGDVNLVTRWALDLNESACQSLSLNHPETKVTNDCGENFLSLLREWEKLCQQYSLVGGASSDYVEDDSEHRKDSEVLSPDELEVDEIIGISFGDPTELAKAKKSKGKGSKKGVTIPKGTELYFKVHWKGFDSSEDTWEPRRNLSNCEQKIRKFVTTGYQSNFLPLPGDVDVICGGPPCQGISGFNQHRNVENPLADEKNYQMVVYLDIIEFLKPSYILMENVVDLLQFSQGFLARYALSRLVSMGYQARLGIMAAGSFGLPQFRQRVFLWGAQVGKKLPPYPLPTHECVVRYGVPTEFERCLVAYDESVTLDHLKKPLFLVDALRDLPGVENGENRDTMDYVLVPENDFQRYIRMSRTGEGLNASLYDHIPLELNPYDYQRVCRVPREKGAFFFHLGGVIKGADDKWHWDPNRPREYLAPGKPLVPDYALTFNGGKSDKPFARLWWDETVSTVVTRAEPHNQAMIHPIQDRVLSVRENARLQGFFDYYQLCGEVREKYTQVGNAVAIPVAKALGYALSLAVRSLCDDGPLIELPDNFTFIIQPIRQLKSIDEGVPKVV
;
A
#
# COMPACT_ATOMS: atom_id res chain seq x y z
N MET A 1 -12.61 -49.84 28.47
CA MET A 1 -12.96 -50.48 27.19
C MET A 1 -12.09 -49.86 26.11
N GLU A 2 -11.13 -50.61 25.58
CA GLU A 2 -10.27 -50.17 24.47
C GLU A 2 -11.08 -50.03 23.16
N PRO A 3 -10.83 -49.02 22.32
CA PRO A 3 -11.43 -48.96 21.00
C PRO A 3 -10.54 -49.64 19.95
N ARG A 4 -11.17 -50.56 19.20
CA ARG A 4 -10.63 -51.33 18.08
C ARG A 4 -10.24 -50.42 16.90
N ARG A 5 -9.04 -50.63 16.36
CA ARG A 5 -8.58 -50.13 15.05
C ARG A 5 -9.31 -50.84 13.91
N SER A 6 -10.01 -50.12 13.04
CA SER A 6 -10.45 -50.63 11.73
C SER A 6 -9.41 -50.30 10.66
N LYS A 7 -8.82 -51.34 10.05
CA LYS A 7 -7.98 -51.23 8.84
C LYS A 7 -8.85 -50.77 7.67
N ARG A 8 -8.46 -49.68 6.99
CA ARG A 8 -8.99 -49.30 5.67
C ARG A 8 -8.05 -49.88 4.60
N GLU A 9 -8.62 -50.63 3.66
CA GLU A 9 -7.93 -51.11 2.45
C GLU A 9 -7.65 -49.95 1.48
N PRO A 10 -6.57 -50.01 0.68
CA PRO A 10 -6.26 -49.01 -0.33
C PRO A 10 -7.20 -49.15 -1.55
N LYS A 11 -7.70 -48.02 -2.07
CA LYS A 11 -8.47 -47.94 -3.32
C LYS A 11 -7.56 -48.26 -4.53
N PRO A 12 -8.10 -48.85 -5.62
CA PRO A 12 -7.30 -49.23 -6.77
C PRO A 12 -6.82 -48.00 -7.56
N VAL A 13 -5.56 -48.06 -7.99
CA VAL A 13 -4.92 -47.11 -8.89
C VAL A 13 -5.51 -47.32 -10.31
N LEU A 14 -5.98 -46.24 -10.94
CA LEU A 14 -6.46 -46.24 -12.32
C LEU A 14 -5.32 -46.65 -13.26
N LYS A 15 -5.63 -47.48 -14.28
CA LYS A 15 -4.63 -47.95 -15.24
C LYS A 15 -4.26 -46.81 -16.20
N GLN A 16 -2.98 -46.74 -16.56
CA GLN A 16 -2.40 -45.72 -17.46
C GLN A 16 -3.21 -45.51 -18.75
N GLU A 17 -3.80 -46.57 -19.30
CA GLU A 17 -4.65 -46.54 -20.51
C GLU A 17 -5.95 -45.74 -20.33
N GLU A 18 -6.48 -45.60 -19.10
CA GLU A 18 -7.67 -44.79 -18.83
C GLU A 18 -7.34 -43.29 -18.68
N ILE A 19 -6.10 -42.97 -18.33
CA ILE A 19 -5.58 -41.59 -18.24
C ILE A 19 -5.33 -41.05 -19.65
N GLU A 20 -4.69 -41.84 -20.52
CA GLU A 20 -4.43 -41.46 -21.92
C GLU A 20 -5.74 -41.25 -22.71
N ARG A 21 -6.78 -42.06 -22.42
CA ARG A 21 -8.11 -41.88 -23.03
C ARG A 21 -8.83 -40.61 -22.56
N ALA A 22 -8.59 -40.17 -21.33
CA ALA A 22 -9.15 -38.93 -20.79
C ALA A 22 -8.47 -37.71 -21.43
N GLU A 23 -7.16 -37.78 -21.67
CA GLU A 23 -6.39 -36.71 -22.34
C GLU A 23 -6.77 -36.55 -23.82
N GLU A 24 -7.05 -37.65 -24.52
CA GLU A 24 -7.55 -37.61 -25.90
C GLU A 24 -8.92 -36.94 -26.01
N LEU A 25 -9.84 -37.22 -25.06
CA LEU A 25 -11.18 -36.62 -25.03
C LEU A 25 -11.16 -35.12 -24.68
N ILE A 26 -10.22 -34.69 -23.85
CA ILE A 26 -10.01 -33.27 -23.51
C ILE A 26 -9.48 -32.48 -24.72
N ASN A 27 -8.54 -33.06 -25.45
CA ASN A 27 -7.97 -32.44 -26.65
C ASN A 27 -8.97 -32.34 -27.81
N ASP A 28 -9.88 -33.32 -27.93
CA ASP A 28 -10.94 -33.29 -28.94
C ASP A 28 -12.06 -32.28 -28.58
N GLY A 29 -12.32 -32.07 -27.28
CA GLY A 29 -13.20 -31.01 -26.77
C GLY A 29 -12.66 -29.59 -27.03
N LEU A 30 -11.35 -29.40 -26.91
CA LEU A 30 -10.68 -28.11 -27.18
C LEU A 30 -10.67 -27.75 -28.68
N LYS A 31 -10.53 -28.75 -29.57
CA LYS A 31 -10.65 -28.56 -31.03
C LYS A 31 -12.07 -28.18 -31.47
N ARG A 32 -13.11 -28.71 -30.81
CA ARG A 32 -14.52 -28.35 -31.08
C ARG A 32 -14.90 -26.95 -30.57
N LYS A 33 -14.34 -26.51 -29.43
CA LYS A 33 -14.50 -25.13 -28.93
C LYS A 33 -13.85 -24.07 -29.83
N ARG A 34 -12.73 -24.37 -30.49
CA ARG A 34 -12.10 -23.46 -31.47
C ARG A 34 -12.90 -23.32 -32.77
N LYS A 35 -13.66 -24.34 -33.21
CA LYS A 35 -14.55 -24.25 -34.38
C LYS A 35 -15.90 -23.55 -34.08
N GLY A 36 -16.35 -23.52 -32.83
CA GLY A 36 -17.59 -22.83 -32.43
C GLY A 36 -17.48 -21.31 -32.27
N LYS A 37 -16.26 -20.78 -32.11
CA LYS A 37 -16.01 -19.34 -31.89
C LYS A 37 -15.87 -18.51 -33.17
N MET A 38 -15.90 -19.13 -34.35
CA MET A 38 -15.89 -18.46 -35.67
C MET A 38 -17.28 -18.24 -36.29
N LYS A 39 -18.38 -18.41 -35.54
CA LYS A 39 -19.76 -18.37 -36.09
C LYS A 39 -20.77 -17.46 -35.37
N MET A 40 -20.31 -16.50 -34.57
CA MET A 40 -21.20 -15.46 -34.02
C MET A 40 -20.52 -14.09 -34.03
N GLU A 41 -20.41 -13.50 -35.22
CA GLU A 41 -20.24 -12.05 -35.40
C GLU A 41 -20.52 -11.67 -36.87
N GLU A 42 -21.75 -11.91 -37.34
CA GLU A 42 -22.30 -11.17 -38.48
C GLU A 42 -23.79 -10.90 -38.24
N GLY A 43 -24.12 -9.63 -38.01
CA GLY A 43 -25.48 -9.13 -37.85
C GLY A 43 -25.52 -7.59 -37.83
N SER A 44 -25.88 -7.01 -38.99
CA SER A 44 -26.37 -5.64 -39.27
C SER A 44 -25.40 -4.44 -39.39
N THR A 45 -25.01 -4.15 -40.64
CA THR A 45 -25.22 -2.91 -41.47
C THR A 45 -24.93 -1.52 -40.83
N SER A 46 -24.25 -0.52 -41.43
CA SER A 46 -24.00 -0.16 -42.84
C SER A 46 -22.97 0.99 -43.00
N ALA A 47 -22.36 1.06 -44.20
CA ALA A 47 -21.86 2.24 -44.94
C ALA A 47 -20.33 2.57 -44.99
N GLN A 48 -19.71 1.97 -46.03
CA GLN A 48 -18.76 2.52 -47.04
C GLN A 48 -17.46 3.28 -46.65
N GLY A 49 -16.32 2.71 -47.08
CA GLY A 49 -15.07 3.44 -47.31
C GLY A 49 -13.83 2.56 -47.54
N ASN A 50 -13.61 2.11 -48.78
CA ASN A 50 -12.49 1.32 -49.35
C ASN A 50 -11.15 1.21 -48.57
N LYS A 51 -10.75 -0.03 -48.22
CA LYS A 51 -9.34 -0.48 -48.26
C LYS A 51 -9.25 -1.90 -48.83
N ARG A 52 -8.41 -2.06 -49.87
CA ARG A 52 -8.11 -3.32 -50.56
C ARG A 52 -7.24 -4.21 -49.66
N GLN A 53 -7.76 -5.37 -49.26
CA GLN A 53 -6.96 -6.51 -48.82
C GLN A 53 -6.57 -7.35 -50.05
N ARG A 54 -5.27 -7.55 -50.25
CA ARG A 54 -4.74 -8.68 -51.02
C ARG A 54 -4.13 -9.67 -50.04
N THR A 55 -4.68 -10.87 -50.03
CA THR A 55 -4.13 -12.05 -49.39
C THR A 55 -2.83 -12.48 -50.09
N CYS A 56 -1.85 -12.96 -49.34
CA CYS A 56 -0.77 -13.75 -49.92
C CYS A 56 -0.42 -14.95 -49.04
N SER A 57 -0.59 -16.11 -49.66
CA SER A 57 -0.29 -17.46 -49.21
C SER A 57 1.21 -17.75 -49.26
N THR A 58 1.68 -18.57 -48.31
CA THR A 58 2.75 -19.58 -48.43
C THR A 58 3.76 -19.39 -49.57
N GLY A 59 4.89 -18.76 -49.25
CA GLY A 59 6.07 -18.64 -50.11
C GLY A 59 7.38 -18.55 -49.33
N GLY A 60 7.44 -19.15 -48.15
CA GLY A 60 8.63 -19.15 -47.29
C GLY A 60 9.58 -20.27 -47.68
N LYS A 61 10.44 -20.03 -48.69
CA LYS A 61 11.72 -20.75 -48.89
C LYS A 61 12.59 -20.15 -50.00
N LYS A 62 12.05 -19.29 -50.88
CA LYS A 62 12.84 -18.58 -51.91
C LYS A 62 13.22 -17.13 -51.59
N LYS A 63 12.70 -16.55 -50.50
CA LYS A 63 13.10 -15.19 -50.04
C LYS A 63 14.35 -15.18 -49.15
N LYS A 64 14.91 -16.34 -48.81
CA LYS A 64 16.08 -16.43 -47.92
C LYS A 64 17.40 -16.19 -48.65
N GLU A 65 17.42 -16.20 -49.99
CA GLU A 65 18.63 -15.93 -50.78
C GLU A 65 18.68 -14.47 -51.28
N GLU A 66 17.53 -13.83 -51.60
CA GLU A 66 17.50 -12.40 -51.94
C GLU A 66 17.70 -11.46 -50.73
N ILE A 67 17.43 -11.92 -49.51
CA ILE A 67 17.74 -11.16 -48.28
C ILE A 67 19.25 -11.21 -47.96
N VAL A 68 19.96 -12.26 -48.39
CA VAL A 68 21.39 -12.42 -48.12
C VAL A 68 22.25 -11.49 -48.98
N GLU A 69 21.80 -11.12 -50.17
CA GLU A 69 22.47 -10.09 -50.99
C GLU A 69 22.11 -8.65 -50.58
N MET A 70 20.91 -8.39 -50.03
CA MET A 70 20.57 -7.05 -49.50
C MET A 70 21.27 -6.73 -48.17
N ILE A 71 21.59 -7.72 -47.33
CA ILE A 71 22.29 -7.51 -46.05
C ILE A 71 23.79 -7.19 -46.24
N ALA A 72 24.37 -7.52 -47.40
CA ALA A 72 25.78 -7.26 -47.68
C ALA A 72 26.06 -5.78 -48.04
N GLU A 73 25.04 -4.98 -48.37
CA GLU A 73 25.20 -3.56 -48.75
C GLU A 73 24.94 -2.56 -47.60
N GLU A 74 24.44 -2.99 -46.43
CA GLU A 74 24.16 -2.09 -45.28
C GLU A 74 25.28 -2.03 -44.22
N THR A 75 26.44 -2.68 -44.45
CA THR A 75 27.53 -2.81 -43.45
C THR A 75 28.62 -1.74 -43.48
N GLU A 76 28.46 -0.64 -44.22
CA GLU A 76 29.47 0.44 -44.23
C GLU A 76 29.39 1.43 -43.05
N PHE A 77 28.25 1.50 -42.34
CA PHE A 77 27.96 2.58 -41.37
C PHE A 77 28.05 2.19 -39.89
N CYS A 78 28.16 0.90 -39.55
CA CYS A 78 28.23 0.41 -38.16
C CYS A 78 29.48 -0.44 -37.94
N LYS A 79 30.40 -0.01 -37.07
CA LYS A 79 31.69 -0.70 -36.84
C LYS A 79 32.02 -0.79 -35.35
N LEU A 80 32.44 -1.98 -34.89
CA LEU A 80 33.08 -2.12 -33.58
C LEU A 80 34.52 -1.61 -33.68
N MET A 81 34.93 -0.80 -32.71
CA MET A 81 36.18 -0.04 -32.77
C MET A 81 37.20 -0.57 -31.77
N GLY A 82 38.48 -0.57 -32.17
CA GLY A 82 39.61 -1.05 -31.37
C GLY A 82 39.79 -2.57 -31.39
N GLU A 83 40.78 -3.03 -30.63
CA GLU A 83 41.01 -4.47 -30.42
C GLU A 83 39.93 -5.05 -29.50
N PRO A 84 39.56 -6.34 -29.69
CA PRO A 84 38.68 -7.03 -28.76
C PRO A 84 39.21 -7.00 -27.33
N VAL A 85 38.31 -6.85 -26.36
CA VAL A 85 38.63 -6.99 -24.94
C VAL A 85 39.21 -8.40 -24.71
N PRO A 86 40.36 -8.53 -24.04
CA PRO A 86 40.96 -9.83 -23.75
C PRO A 86 39.97 -10.79 -23.09
N GLU A 87 39.99 -12.06 -23.49
CA GLU A 87 38.97 -13.03 -23.08
C GLU A 87 38.86 -13.18 -21.54
N GLU A 88 39.98 -13.19 -20.82
CA GLU A 88 39.98 -13.25 -19.35
C GLU A 88 39.26 -12.05 -18.72
N GLU A 89 39.49 -10.86 -19.26
CA GLU A 89 38.84 -9.63 -18.81
C GLU A 89 37.35 -9.65 -19.16
N ALA A 90 36.99 -10.05 -20.38
CA ALA A 90 35.61 -10.13 -20.83
C ALA A 90 34.79 -11.15 -20.01
N ARG A 91 35.38 -12.31 -19.68
CA ARG A 91 34.77 -13.31 -18.79
C ARG A 91 34.56 -12.79 -17.37
N THR A 92 35.44 -11.91 -16.90
CA THR A 92 35.32 -11.29 -15.57
C THR A 92 34.25 -10.20 -15.54
N ARG A 93 34.20 -9.35 -16.58
CA ARG A 93 33.22 -8.25 -16.66
C ARG A 93 31.81 -8.72 -16.99
N TRP A 94 31.68 -9.72 -17.86
CA TRP A 94 30.41 -10.23 -18.39
C TRP A 94 30.32 -11.75 -18.28
N PRO A 95 30.37 -12.32 -17.07
CA PRO A 95 30.40 -13.77 -16.86
C PRO A 95 29.20 -14.47 -17.49
N ASP A 96 28.03 -13.84 -17.43
CA ASP A 96 26.77 -14.28 -18.03
C ASP A 96 26.84 -14.59 -19.55
N ARG A 97 27.85 -14.08 -20.26
CA ARG A 97 28.04 -14.28 -21.71
C ARG A 97 28.92 -15.48 -22.06
N TYR A 98 29.68 -15.99 -21.09
CA TYR A 98 30.77 -16.94 -21.33
C TYR A 98 30.79 -18.14 -20.41
N ASP A 99 30.11 -18.06 -19.25
CA ASP A 99 29.97 -19.15 -18.30
C ASP A 99 28.83 -20.09 -18.75
N GLU A 100 29.17 -21.37 -18.96
CA GLU A 100 28.21 -22.35 -19.50
C GLU A 100 27.04 -22.62 -18.55
N GLU A 101 27.25 -22.54 -17.23
CA GLU A 101 26.21 -22.78 -16.23
C GLU A 101 25.25 -21.58 -16.15
N LEU A 102 25.76 -20.35 -16.18
CA LEU A 102 24.93 -19.13 -16.22
C LEU A 102 24.15 -19.02 -17.53
N ILE A 103 24.77 -19.37 -18.67
CA ILE A 103 24.09 -19.42 -19.97
C ILE A 103 22.98 -20.48 -19.95
N ALA A 104 23.25 -21.67 -19.42
CA ALA A 104 22.25 -22.73 -19.29
C ALA A 104 21.08 -22.29 -18.38
N LYS A 105 21.37 -21.58 -17.29
CA LYS A 105 20.35 -20.99 -16.41
C LYS A 105 19.48 -19.96 -17.13
N LYS A 106 20.10 -19.01 -17.87
CA LYS A 106 19.36 -18.03 -18.68
C LYS A 106 18.48 -18.69 -19.76
N LEU A 107 18.97 -19.76 -20.38
CA LEU A 107 18.20 -20.55 -21.34
C LEU A 107 17.00 -21.26 -20.69
N ALA A 108 17.14 -21.71 -19.43
CA ALA A 108 16.07 -22.36 -18.68
C ALA A 108 15.01 -21.39 -18.16
N GLU A 109 15.39 -20.15 -17.82
CA GLU A 109 14.51 -19.08 -17.31
C GLU A 109 13.74 -18.32 -18.41
N LYS A 110 13.89 -18.73 -19.68
CA LYS A 110 13.34 -18.03 -20.85
C LYS A 110 11.84 -17.73 -20.73
N LYS A 111 11.50 -16.46 -20.91
CA LYS A 111 10.17 -16.05 -21.41
C LYS A 111 10.12 -16.23 -22.92
N ILE A 112 8.92 -16.41 -23.46
CA ILE A 112 8.65 -16.86 -24.84
C ILE A 112 9.32 -15.97 -25.93
N ASP A 113 9.72 -14.72 -25.61
CA ASP A 113 10.20 -13.72 -26.56
C ASP A 113 11.66 -13.23 -26.34
N GLU A 114 12.45 -13.80 -25.42
CA GLU A 114 13.86 -13.39 -25.21
C GLU A 114 14.86 -14.36 -25.89
N GLU A 115 15.70 -13.83 -26.79
CA GLU A 115 16.78 -14.57 -27.44
C GLU A 115 18.09 -14.42 -26.65
N VAL A 116 18.73 -15.54 -26.32
CA VAL A 116 20.03 -15.55 -25.63
C VAL A 116 21.11 -15.54 -26.71
N LEU A 117 21.75 -14.39 -26.91
CA LEU A 117 22.79 -14.22 -27.92
C LEU A 117 24.12 -14.85 -27.48
N MET A 118 24.71 -15.66 -28.35
CA MET A 118 26.01 -16.30 -28.11
C MET A 118 27.14 -15.34 -28.52
N VAL A 119 27.90 -14.86 -27.53
CA VAL A 119 28.94 -13.86 -27.74
C VAL A 119 30.27 -14.51 -28.15
N GLU A 120 30.94 -13.90 -29.14
CA GLU A 120 32.30 -14.23 -29.56
C GLU A 120 33.31 -13.34 -28.81
N SER A 121 33.15 -12.02 -28.91
CA SER A 121 34.10 -11.04 -28.35
C SER A 121 33.44 -9.73 -27.95
N HIS A 122 33.99 -9.05 -26.93
CA HIS A 122 33.54 -7.73 -26.50
C HIS A 122 34.48 -6.62 -26.97
N TYR A 123 33.97 -5.39 -27.00
CA TYR A 123 34.70 -4.17 -27.38
C TYR A 123 34.38 -3.03 -26.41
N LEU A 124 35.22 -1.98 -26.40
CA LEU A 124 35.03 -0.81 -25.54
C LEU A 124 34.36 0.37 -26.25
N SER A 125 34.28 0.34 -27.58
CA SER A 125 33.74 1.42 -28.39
C SER A 125 33.19 0.91 -29.70
N ALA A 126 32.28 1.69 -30.30
CA ALA A 126 31.70 1.43 -31.61
C ALA A 126 31.44 2.75 -32.35
N GLU A 127 31.32 2.70 -33.66
CA GLU A 127 30.97 3.81 -34.53
C GLU A 127 29.68 3.50 -35.27
N VAL A 128 28.72 4.43 -35.25
CA VAL A 128 27.45 4.36 -35.97
C VAL A 128 27.19 5.72 -36.60
N ASP A 129 27.00 5.77 -37.91
CA ASP A 129 26.75 7.01 -38.67
C ASP A 129 27.79 8.11 -38.35
N GLU A 130 29.09 7.74 -38.34
CA GLU A 130 30.23 8.61 -38.02
C GLU A 130 30.26 9.14 -36.57
N ILE A 131 29.39 8.66 -35.69
CA ILE A 131 29.38 8.99 -34.26
C ILE A 131 30.07 7.84 -33.50
N THR A 132 31.17 8.14 -32.82
CA THR A 132 31.83 7.19 -31.92
C THR A 132 31.14 7.16 -30.55
N TYR A 133 30.74 5.97 -30.11
CA TYR A 133 30.18 5.70 -28.79
C TYR A 133 31.17 4.89 -27.96
N ASN A 134 31.33 5.26 -26.70
CA ASN A 134 32.16 4.52 -25.75
C ASN A 134 31.30 3.76 -24.75
N LEU A 135 31.86 2.70 -24.17
CA LEU A 135 31.26 1.98 -23.06
C LEU A 135 30.93 2.96 -21.92
N TYR A 136 29.74 2.81 -21.34
CA TYR A 136 29.18 3.65 -20.27
C TYR A 136 28.74 5.06 -20.65
N GLU A 137 28.85 5.46 -21.93
CA GLU A 137 28.19 6.67 -22.40
C GLU A 137 26.66 6.50 -22.48
N ASN A 138 25.95 7.61 -22.37
CA ASN A 138 24.50 7.66 -22.54
C ASN A 138 24.15 7.98 -24.00
N ALA A 139 23.15 7.28 -24.53
CA ALA A 139 22.75 7.35 -25.92
C ALA A 139 21.23 7.32 -26.11
N LEU A 140 20.82 7.73 -27.30
CA LEU A 140 19.48 7.64 -27.83
C LEU A 140 19.37 6.41 -28.71
N VAL A 141 18.30 5.64 -28.53
CA VAL A 141 18.03 4.42 -29.30
C VAL A 141 16.73 4.58 -30.07
N LYS A 142 16.74 4.15 -31.33
CA LYS A 142 15.56 4.13 -32.20
C LYS A 142 14.39 3.41 -31.52
N SER A 143 13.19 3.97 -31.64
CA SER A 143 11.98 3.38 -31.07
C SER A 143 10.98 2.99 -32.15
N ASP A 144 10.08 2.06 -31.81
CA ASP A 144 9.03 1.57 -32.71
C ASP A 144 7.89 2.59 -32.89
N LYS A 145 7.81 3.58 -32.00
CA LYS A 145 6.82 4.66 -32.02
C LYS A 145 7.54 5.89 -32.55
N GLU A 146 7.37 6.20 -33.84
CA GLU A 146 8.09 7.18 -34.67
C GLU A 146 8.25 8.64 -34.12
N GLU A 147 7.94 8.93 -32.85
CA GLU A 147 7.92 10.26 -32.26
C GLU A 147 8.94 10.50 -31.13
N THR A 148 9.48 9.47 -30.45
CA THR A 148 10.45 9.71 -29.35
C THR A 148 11.45 8.56 -29.18
N PRO A 149 12.78 8.80 -29.24
CA PRO A 149 13.78 7.76 -29.04
C PRO A 149 13.82 7.31 -27.57
N TYR A 150 14.15 6.03 -27.36
CA TYR A 150 14.50 5.49 -26.05
C TYR A 150 15.84 6.09 -25.58
N ILE A 151 16.09 6.04 -24.28
CA ILE A 151 17.31 6.57 -23.66
C ILE A 151 17.99 5.42 -22.92
N CYS A 152 19.29 5.22 -23.13
CA CYS A 152 20.05 4.18 -22.44
C CYS A 152 21.44 4.65 -22.00
N ARG A 153 22.02 3.93 -21.04
CA ARG A 153 23.47 3.82 -20.83
C ARG A 153 23.97 2.57 -21.56
N ILE A 154 25.04 2.69 -22.32
CA ILE A 154 25.64 1.55 -23.04
C ILE A 154 26.49 0.76 -22.03
N VAL A 155 26.21 -0.53 -21.85
CA VAL A 155 26.92 -1.35 -20.84
C VAL A 155 27.72 -2.52 -21.43
N GLU A 156 27.52 -2.82 -22.72
CA GLU A 156 28.29 -3.83 -23.47
C GLU A 156 28.35 -3.41 -24.95
N PHE A 157 29.48 -3.68 -25.61
CA PHE A 157 29.57 -3.80 -27.07
C PHE A 157 30.13 -5.18 -27.39
N PHE A 158 29.49 -5.91 -28.30
CA PHE A 158 29.94 -7.27 -28.59
C PHE A 158 29.62 -7.73 -30.02
N ARG A 159 30.39 -8.71 -30.46
CA ARG A 159 30.17 -9.50 -31.67
C ARG A 159 29.66 -10.88 -31.28
N THR A 160 28.61 -11.35 -31.94
CA THR A 160 28.07 -12.71 -31.75
C THR A 160 28.88 -13.72 -32.54
N LYS A 161 28.79 -15.01 -32.19
CA LYS A 161 29.40 -16.11 -32.97
C LYS A 161 28.88 -16.22 -34.42
N GLU A 162 27.74 -15.58 -34.70
CA GLU A 162 27.14 -15.49 -36.04
C GLU A 162 27.68 -14.29 -36.84
N GLY A 163 28.57 -13.48 -36.25
CA GLY A 163 29.22 -12.34 -36.88
C GLY A 163 28.46 -11.03 -36.77
N HIS A 164 27.27 -11.02 -36.17
CA HIS A 164 26.46 -9.82 -35.95
C HIS A 164 26.99 -8.97 -34.80
N VAL A 165 26.84 -7.64 -34.91
CA VAL A 165 27.35 -6.66 -33.95
C VAL A 165 26.21 -6.04 -33.13
N TYR A 166 26.39 -5.99 -31.82
CA TYR A 166 25.37 -5.60 -30.85
C TYR A 166 25.94 -4.69 -29.76
N PHE A 167 25.04 -4.02 -29.06
CA PHE A 167 25.30 -3.40 -27.78
C PHE A 167 24.22 -3.79 -26.77
N THR A 168 24.56 -3.79 -25.49
CA THR A 168 23.56 -3.92 -24.42
C THR A 168 23.21 -2.55 -23.88
N ALA A 169 21.93 -2.22 -23.94
CA ALA A 169 21.35 -0.99 -23.41
C ALA A 169 20.86 -1.22 -21.99
N GLN A 170 21.26 -0.38 -21.03
CA GLN A 170 20.61 -0.25 -19.73
C GLN A 170 19.68 0.97 -19.75
N TRP A 171 18.39 0.76 -19.55
CA TRP A 171 17.39 1.77 -19.91
C TRP A 171 17.18 2.86 -18.87
N PHE A 172 16.96 4.07 -19.36
CA PHE A 172 16.32 5.15 -18.63
C PHE A 172 14.84 5.23 -19.03
N TYR A 173 13.98 5.41 -18.04
CA TYR A 173 12.54 5.55 -18.22
C TYR A 173 12.14 7.02 -18.06
N ARG A 174 11.40 7.57 -19.02
CA ARG A 174 10.67 8.82 -18.79
C ARG A 174 9.50 8.55 -17.83
N PRO A 175 8.94 9.57 -17.17
CA PRO A 175 7.72 9.41 -16.39
C PRO A 175 6.59 8.69 -17.16
N SER A 176 6.46 8.96 -18.46
CA SER A 176 5.50 8.33 -19.37
C SER A 176 5.75 6.83 -19.62
N ASP A 177 6.98 6.36 -19.43
CA ASP A 177 7.38 4.97 -19.71
C ASP A 177 7.21 4.08 -18.46
N THR A 178 7.05 4.70 -17.29
CA THR A 178 6.79 4.01 -16.03
C THR A 178 5.30 3.68 -15.86
N VAL A 179 4.94 3.05 -14.73
CA VAL A 179 3.54 2.84 -14.35
C VAL A 179 2.71 4.13 -14.31
N MET A 180 3.34 5.32 -14.19
CA MET A 180 2.65 6.61 -14.14
C MET A 180 2.06 7.03 -15.50
N GLY A 181 2.68 6.64 -16.61
CA GLY A 181 2.36 7.15 -17.94
C GLY A 181 1.16 6.51 -18.64
N ALA A 182 0.67 5.39 -18.12
CA ALA A 182 -0.48 4.72 -18.71
C ALA A 182 -1.83 5.41 -18.36
N GLY A 183 -1.81 6.54 -17.65
CA GLY A 183 -2.99 7.39 -17.40
C GLY A 183 -2.87 8.78 -18.05
N PRO A 184 -3.98 9.51 -18.25
CA PRO A 184 -3.93 10.87 -18.78
C PRO A 184 -3.37 11.86 -17.73
N LYS A 185 -2.24 12.52 -18.07
CA LYS A 185 -1.68 13.71 -17.40
C LYS A 185 -1.02 13.53 -16.02
N GLN A 186 -0.80 12.30 -15.52
CA GLN A 186 -0.09 12.11 -14.23
C GLN A 186 1.42 12.36 -14.34
N SER A 187 2.03 11.94 -15.46
CA SER A 187 3.43 12.20 -15.77
C SER A 187 3.77 13.69 -15.84
N ASP A 188 2.79 14.54 -16.15
CA ASP A 188 2.96 15.99 -16.31
C ASP A 188 3.26 16.71 -14.99
N LEU A 189 3.06 16.03 -13.84
CA LEU A 189 3.47 16.52 -12.52
C LEU A 189 5.00 16.54 -12.35
N ILE A 190 5.73 15.81 -13.20
CA ILE A 190 7.18 15.67 -13.15
C ILE A 190 7.78 16.45 -14.32
N ARG A 191 8.92 17.10 -14.09
CA ARG A 191 9.61 17.89 -15.13
C ARG A 191 9.94 17.00 -16.34
N GLN A 192 9.69 17.49 -17.54
CA GLN A 192 9.88 16.72 -18.79
C GLN A 192 11.33 16.23 -19.01
N LYS A 193 12.33 16.96 -18.49
CA LYS A 193 13.75 16.55 -18.55
C LYS A 193 14.11 15.42 -17.56
N CYS A 194 13.23 15.09 -16.63
CA CYS A 194 13.48 14.03 -15.64
C CYS A 194 13.37 12.66 -16.30
N VAL A 195 14.36 11.81 -16.03
CA VAL A 195 14.36 10.39 -16.40
C VAL A 195 14.81 9.55 -15.21
N PHE A 196 14.41 8.29 -15.19
CA PHE A 196 14.71 7.35 -14.10
C PHE A 196 15.62 6.23 -14.60
N PHE A 197 16.79 6.12 -14.01
CA PHE A 197 17.72 5.05 -14.38
C PHE A 197 17.21 3.70 -13.84
N SER A 198 17.33 2.61 -14.60
CA SER A 198 16.81 1.29 -14.21
C SER A 198 17.85 0.18 -14.30
N ASP A 199 17.54 -1.00 -13.78
CA ASP A 199 18.34 -2.22 -13.92
C ASP A 199 17.93 -3.06 -15.13
N VAL A 200 16.98 -2.60 -15.94
CA VAL A 200 16.51 -3.31 -17.14
C VAL A 200 17.56 -3.19 -18.24
N LYS A 201 17.97 -4.33 -18.77
CA LYS A 201 18.95 -4.44 -19.85
C LYS A 201 18.38 -5.21 -21.02
N ASN A 202 18.67 -4.76 -22.24
CA ASN A 202 18.34 -5.49 -23.47
C ASN A 202 19.47 -5.38 -24.49
N ASP A 203 19.62 -6.43 -25.28
CA ASP A 203 20.57 -6.46 -26.40
C ASP A 203 19.91 -5.88 -27.65
N ASN A 204 20.63 -5.00 -28.35
CA ASN A 204 20.12 -4.30 -29.52
C ASN A 204 21.18 -4.33 -30.63
N PRO A 205 20.77 -4.46 -31.90
CA PRO A 205 21.67 -4.25 -33.03
C PRO A 205 22.33 -2.87 -32.97
N LEU A 206 23.59 -2.80 -33.38
CA LEU A 206 24.38 -1.56 -33.26
C LEU A 206 23.74 -0.36 -34.00
N GLU A 207 23.10 -0.61 -35.14
CA GLU A 207 22.36 0.38 -35.96
C GLU A 207 21.17 1.06 -35.24
N CYS A 208 20.76 0.56 -34.07
CA CYS A 208 19.68 1.18 -33.31
C CYS A 208 20.13 2.46 -32.60
N LEU A 209 21.43 2.74 -32.48
CA LEU A 209 21.95 3.99 -31.91
C LEU A 209 21.71 5.17 -32.87
N VAL A 210 21.07 6.24 -32.38
CA VAL A 210 20.71 7.40 -33.21
C VAL A 210 21.30 8.73 -32.73
N GLY A 211 22.00 8.73 -31.59
CA GLY A 211 22.69 9.91 -31.06
C GLY A 211 23.17 9.75 -29.62
N LYS A 212 23.99 10.68 -29.14
CA LYS A 212 24.38 10.76 -27.72
C LYS A 212 23.36 11.55 -26.90
N ALA A 213 23.31 11.31 -25.60
CA ALA A 213 22.48 12.06 -24.66
C ALA A 213 23.31 12.54 -23.47
N ASN A 214 23.23 13.83 -23.11
CA ASN A 214 23.83 14.34 -21.89
C ASN A 214 22.83 14.22 -20.72
N ILE A 215 23.10 13.29 -19.80
CA ILE A 215 22.23 13.02 -18.64
C ILE A 215 22.99 13.32 -17.35
N ALA A 216 22.54 14.32 -16.60
CA ALA A 216 23.10 14.61 -15.28
C ALA A 216 22.49 13.70 -14.20
N ILE A 217 23.35 13.10 -13.39
CA ILE A 217 22.96 12.46 -12.13
C ILE A 217 22.98 13.55 -11.06
N ILE A 218 21.83 13.85 -10.47
CA ILE A 218 21.72 14.87 -9.42
C ILE A 218 21.96 14.21 -8.06
N PRO A 219 23.05 14.58 -7.34
CA PRO A 219 23.26 14.10 -5.99
C PRO A 219 22.19 14.61 -5.03
N GLN A 220 21.93 13.84 -3.97
CA GLN A 220 20.82 14.09 -3.04
C GLN A 220 20.93 15.39 -2.23
N ASN A 221 22.15 15.89 -2.00
CA ASN A 221 22.43 17.02 -1.11
C ASN A 221 22.99 18.24 -1.86
N VAL A 222 22.47 18.53 -3.04
CA VAL A 222 22.88 19.71 -3.82
C VAL A 222 21.94 20.88 -3.56
N GLU A 223 22.52 22.08 -3.40
CA GLU A 223 21.76 23.33 -3.24
C GLU A 223 20.84 23.55 -4.45
N LEU A 224 19.65 24.10 -4.23
CA LEU A 224 18.64 24.27 -5.27
C LEU A 224 19.18 25.06 -6.48
N ALA A 225 19.94 26.12 -6.25
CA ALA A 225 20.53 26.94 -7.31
C ALA A 225 21.46 26.10 -8.21
N THR A 226 22.35 25.31 -7.60
CA THR A 226 23.25 24.40 -8.32
C THR A 226 22.48 23.28 -9.03
N LYS A 227 21.40 22.76 -8.42
CA LYS A 227 20.53 21.77 -9.06
C LYS A 227 19.91 22.34 -10.35
N GLU A 228 19.41 23.57 -10.33
CA GLU A 228 18.83 24.21 -11.51
C GLU A 228 19.88 24.48 -12.61
N GLU A 229 21.11 24.86 -12.23
CA GLU A 229 22.21 25.05 -13.19
C GLU A 229 22.58 23.75 -13.90
N ILE A 230 22.72 22.64 -13.15
CA ILE A 230 22.98 21.32 -13.71
C ILE A 230 21.86 20.92 -14.68
N ILE A 231 20.59 21.04 -14.27
CA ILE A 231 19.42 20.70 -15.10
C ILE A 231 19.36 21.55 -16.38
N ALA A 232 19.75 22.83 -16.30
CA ALA A 232 19.78 23.71 -17.47
C ALA A 232 20.85 23.28 -18.48
N SER A 233 22.01 22.81 -18.00
CA SER A 233 23.16 22.40 -18.83
C SER A 233 23.06 21.01 -19.45
N SER A 234 22.09 20.19 -19.03
CA SER A 234 21.92 18.80 -19.50
C SER A 234 20.69 18.63 -20.40
N ASP A 235 20.70 17.60 -21.26
CA ASP A 235 19.52 17.22 -22.05
C ASP A 235 18.45 16.63 -21.12
N TYR A 236 18.90 15.74 -20.22
CA TYR A 236 18.09 15.09 -19.20
C TYR A 236 18.78 15.11 -17.84
N TYR A 237 18.02 14.81 -16.79
CA TYR A 237 18.59 14.57 -15.47
C TYR A 237 17.88 13.41 -14.76
N THR A 238 18.57 12.78 -13.83
CA THR A 238 18.03 11.73 -12.97
C THR A 238 18.42 11.96 -11.51
N ASP A 239 17.45 11.83 -10.60
CA ASP A 239 17.66 11.87 -9.14
C ASP A 239 17.12 10.61 -8.44
N MET A 240 16.52 9.68 -9.18
CA MET A 240 15.99 8.42 -8.66
C MET A 240 16.25 7.26 -9.61
N PHE A 241 16.32 6.07 -9.03
CA PHE A 241 16.41 4.80 -9.73
C PHE A 241 15.03 4.14 -9.77
N TYR A 242 14.63 3.64 -10.94
CA TYR A 242 13.36 2.93 -11.14
C TYR A 242 13.56 1.42 -11.14
N LYS A 243 12.76 0.74 -10.33
CA LYS A 243 12.65 -0.72 -10.23
C LYS A 243 11.27 -1.14 -10.71
N LEU A 244 11.20 -2.06 -11.67
CA LEU A 244 9.93 -2.61 -12.13
C LEU A 244 9.15 -3.35 -11.03
N PRO A 245 9.78 -4.20 -10.20
CA PRO A 245 9.12 -4.80 -9.05
C PRO A 245 8.58 -3.71 -8.11
N TYR A 246 7.32 -3.86 -7.66
CA TYR A 246 6.67 -2.96 -6.71
C TYR A 246 6.61 -1.49 -7.15
N CYS A 247 6.75 -1.21 -8.45
CA CYS A 247 6.77 0.14 -9.01
C CYS A 247 7.72 1.07 -8.24
N GLY A 248 8.92 0.58 -7.92
CA GLY A 248 9.84 1.22 -7.00
C GLY A 248 10.56 2.42 -7.60
N PHE A 249 10.50 3.56 -6.93
CA PHE A 249 11.35 4.73 -7.14
C PHE A 249 12.23 4.87 -5.91
N ILE A 250 13.52 4.60 -6.06
CA ILE A 250 14.47 4.56 -4.95
C ILE A 250 15.61 5.54 -5.16
N SER A 251 16.36 5.80 -4.11
CA SER A 251 17.64 6.50 -4.19
C SER A 251 18.57 5.82 -5.20
N ILE A 252 19.33 6.60 -5.96
CA ILE A 252 20.34 6.06 -6.88
C ILE A 252 21.38 5.27 -6.07
N PRO A 253 21.59 3.97 -6.35
CA PRO A 253 22.55 3.17 -5.62
C PRO A 253 23.99 3.71 -5.77
N PRO A 254 24.84 3.65 -4.72
CA PRO A 254 26.18 4.25 -4.73
C PRO A 254 27.07 3.81 -5.91
N GLY A 255 26.97 2.55 -6.34
CA GLY A 255 27.77 2.00 -7.45
C GLY A 255 27.58 2.75 -8.78
N TYR A 256 26.43 3.40 -8.98
CA TYR A 256 26.16 4.16 -10.21
C TYR A 256 26.60 5.62 -10.13
N THR A 257 26.86 6.13 -8.91
CA THR A 257 27.33 7.51 -8.69
C THR A 257 28.84 7.63 -8.76
N ALA A 258 29.59 6.58 -8.39
CA ALA A 258 31.06 6.59 -8.40
C ALA A 258 31.64 6.56 -9.83
N GLU A 259 31.03 5.79 -10.74
CA GLU A 259 31.45 5.74 -12.16
C GLU A 259 31.21 7.07 -12.91
N ALA A 260 30.31 7.93 -12.41
CA ALA A 260 30.08 9.25 -13.00
C ALA A 260 31.14 10.29 -12.60
N THR A 261 32.01 9.98 -11.64
CA THR A 261 33.13 10.86 -11.23
C THR A 261 34.46 10.48 -11.87
N SER A 262 34.51 9.40 -12.65
CA SER A 262 35.72 8.93 -13.34
C SER A 262 35.79 9.26 -14.83
N ASP A 263 34.96 10.19 -15.32
CA ASP A 263 35.12 10.69 -16.69
C ASP A 263 36.21 11.78 -16.76
N GLY A 264 37.35 11.38 -17.32
CA GLY A 264 38.12 12.27 -18.20
C GLY A 264 39.12 13.21 -17.55
N ARG A 265 40.08 12.68 -16.80
CA ARG A 265 41.45 13.22 -16.78
C ARG A 265 42.38 12.16 -16.18
N ASP A 266 43.13 11.48 -17.04
CA ASP A 266 44.55 11.22 -16.81
C ASP A 266 45.17 10.55 -18.05
N ALA A 267 45.76 11.39 -18.90
CA ALA A 267 46.86 11.00 -19.77
C ALA A 267 48.02 11.98 -19.53
N SER A 268 49.00 11.50 -18.75
CA SER A 268 50.40 11.90 -18.64
C SER A 268 50.75 13.38 -18.36
N SER A 269 51.38 13.63 -17.21
CA SER A 269 52.81 13.96 -17.16
C SER A 269 53.25 14.14 -15.70
N GLY A 270 54.42 13.59 -15.39
CA GLY A 270 54.89 13.40 -14.03
C GLY A 270 55.39 14.64 -13.31
N LEU A 271 55.50 14.48 -12.00
CA LEU A 271 56.51 15.11 -11.18
C LEU A 271 56.98 14.09 -10.13
N SER A 272 58.26 14.22 -9.84
CA SER A 272 59.19 13.25 -9.28
C SER A 272 59.17 13.22 -7.74
N SER A 273 59.52 12.04 -7.21
CA SER A 273 60.35 11.72 -6.03
C SER A 273 60.18 12.51 -4.72
N ASP A 274 59.87 11.78 -3.63
CA ASP A 274 60.81 11.40 -2.55
C ASP A 274 60.05 10.48 -1.55
N ILE A 275 60.44 9.21 -1.39
CA ILE A 275 61.21 8.65 -0.25
C ILE A 275 60.54 8.99 1.11
N ASP A 276 59.95 8.04 1.83
CA ASP A 276 60.72 7.07 2.61
C ASP A 276 59.98 5.76 2.95
N SER A 277 60.78 4.71 2.96
CA SER A 277 60.49 3.33 3.34
C SER A 277 60.51 3.13 4.86
N ALA A 278 59.53 2.41 5.41
CA ALA A 278 59.72 1.59 6.60
C ALA A 278 58.80 0.36 6.57
N THR A 279 59.43 -0.79 6.39
CA THR A 279 58.88 -2.13 6.48
C THR A 279 58.52 -2.49 7.93
N GLY A 280 57.36 -3.12 8.13
CA GLY A 280 56.97 -3.67 9.43
C GLY A 280 55.72 -4.54 9.31
N GLY A 281 55.90 -5.82 8.99
CA GLY A 281 54.84 -6.81 9.02
C GLY A 281 54.31 -7.05 10.45
N GLY A 282 52.98 -7.11 10.59
CA GLY A 282 52.32 -7.43 11.85
C GLY A 282 50.84 -7.71 11.63
N LYS A 283 50.41 -8.92 12.02
CA LYS A 283 49.07 -9.50 11.83
C LYS A 283 47.93 -8.58 12.31
N MET A 284 46.91 -8.45 11.47
CA MET A 284 45.66 -7.75 11.78
C MET A 284 44.79 -8.61 12.70
N GLY A 285 44.48 -8.08 13.89
CA GLY A 285 43.57 -8.67 14.85
C GLY A 285 42.91 -7.59 15.70
N SER A 286 41.58 -7.55 15.61
CA SER A 286 40.61 -6.96 16.54
C SER A 286 40.37 -5.44 16.55
N ASN A 287 39.10 -5.13 16.29
CA ASN A 287 38.24 -4.17 16.98
C ASN A 287 38.63 -2.69 16.98
N SER A 288 38.06 -1.95 16.02
CA SER A 288 37.72 -0.54 16.21
C SER A 288 36.24 -0.33 15.89
N SER A 289 35.43 -0.21 16.94
CA SER A 289 34.06 0.26 16.88
C SER A 289 34.02 1.65 16.25
N ILE A 290 33.46 1.77 15.05
CA ILE A 290 33.12 3.07 14.47
C ILE A 290 31.79 3.50 15.10
N THR A 291 31.87 4.34 16.12
CA THR A 291 30.72 5.08 16.65
C THR A 291 30.27 6.09 15.61
N LEU A 292 29.24 5.73 14.83
CA LEU A 292 28.45 6.66 14.02
C LEU A 292 27.48 7.38 14.95
N GLY A 293 27.83 8.61 15.32
CA GLY A 293 26.96 9.54 16.03
C GLY A 293 25.87 10.06 15.10
N GLN A 294 24.71 9.41 15.09
CA GLN A 294 23.43 10.07 14.83
C GLN A 294 22.71 10.15 16.16
N SER A 295 22.32 11.35 16.61
CA SER A 295 21.46 11.48 17.78
C SER A 295 20.11 10.85 17.44
N SER A 296 19.94 9.57 17.76
CA SER A 296 18.66 8.88 17.55
C SER A 296 17.63 9.59 18.41
N LYS A 297 16.63 10.24 17.79
CA LYS A 297 15.43 10.64 18.50
C LYS A 297 14.96 9.42 19.29
N THR A 298 14.76 9.59 20.60
CA THR A 298 14.30 8.51 21.50
C THR A 298 12.85 8.10 21.21
N GLU A 299 12.14 8.91 20.42
CA GLU A 299 10.76 8.70 20.01
C GLU A 299 10.55 9.23 18.60
N LEU A 300 9.82 8.50 17.76
CA LEU A 300 9.31 8.97 16.48
C LEU A 300 7.83 9.31 16.59
N SER A 301 7.45 10.47 16.07
CA SER A 301 6.06 10.93 16.07
C SER A 301 5.29 10.44 14.85
N LEU A 302 4.06 9.97 15.07
CA LEU A 302 3.13 9.55 14.03
C LEU A 302 1.87 10.43 14.01
N LEU A 303 1.46 10.84 12.81
CA LEU A 303 0.16 11.43 12.50
C LEU A 303 -0.68 10.41 11.70
N ASP A 304 -1.83 10.01 12.23
CA ASP A 304 -2.77 9.10 11.56
C ASP A 304 -3.94 9.90 10.94
N LEU A 305 -3.98 9.96 9.61
CA LEU A 305 -5.01 10.66 8.85
C LEU A 305 -6.10 9.68 8.41
N TYR A 306 -7.37 10.04 8.62
CA TYR A 306 -8.51 9.14 8.39
C TYR A 306 -8.39 7.88 9.26
N ALA A 307 -8.04 8.10 10.53
CA ALA A 307 -7.56 7.07 11.45
C ALA A 307 -8.63 5.99 11.75
N GLY A 308 -9.91 6.29 11.54
CA GLY A 308 -11.01 5.49 12.02
C GLY A 308 -10.87 5.27 13.52
N CYS A 309 -10.96 4.01 13.95
CA CYS A 309 -10.74 3.65 15.35
C CYS A 309 -9.25 3.48 15.71
N GLY A 310 -8.30 3.71 14.80
CA GLY A 310 -6.85 3.69 15.07
C GLY A 310 -6.15 2.35 14.85
N ALA A 311 -6.73 1.43 14.08
CA ALA A 311 -6.17 0.09 13.92
C ALA A 311 -4.80 0.06 13.20
N MET A 312 -4.64 0.90 12.18
CA MET A 312 -3.40 0.98 11.40
C MET A 312 -2.27 1.56 12.25
N SER A 313 -2.47 2.72 12.87
CA SER A 313 -1.52 3.32 13.82
C SER A 313 -1.18 2.41 14.99
N THR A 314 -2.18 1.73 15.57
CA THR A 314 -1.96 0.71 16.63
C THR A 314 -1.01 -0.38 16.16
N GLY A 315 -1.28 -0.98 14.99
CA GLY A 315 -0.42 -2.02 14.42
C GLY A 315 0.99 -1.50 14.15
N LEU A 316 1.12 -0.33 13.51
CA LEU A 316 2.43 0.27 13.21
C LEU A 316 3.27 0.48 14.47
N CYS A 317 2.69 1.04 15.54
CA CYS A 317 3.41 1.28 16.80
C CYS A 317 3.82 -0.04 17.46
N LEU A 318 2.96 -1.06 17.44
CA LEU A 318 3.30 -2.40 17.94
C LEU A 318 4.44 -3.03 17.16
N GLY A 319 4.40 -2.96 15.82
CA GLY A 319 5.45 -3.47 14.95
C GLY A 319 6.78 -2.77 15.15
N ALA A 320 6.75 -1.44 15.24
CA ALA A 320 7.93 -0.63 15.48
C ALA A 320 8.58 -0.95 16.83
N LYS A 321 7.76 -1.14 17.88
CA LYS A 321 8.23 -1.57 19.20
C LYS A 321 8.93 -2.93 19.16
N VAL A 322 8.42 -3.89 18.38
CA VAL A 322 9.08 -5.20 18.19
C VAL A 322 10.47 -5.03 17.57
N GLY A 323 10.62 -4.09 16.64
CA GLY A 323 11.90 -3.73 16.04
C GLY A 323 12.70 -2.67 16.81
N ASP A 324 12.41 -2.49 18.10
CA ASP A 324 13.13 -1.60 19.04
C ASP A 324 13.13 -0.12 18.61
N VAL A 325 12.02 0.34 18.01
CA VAL A 325 11.76 1.74 17.70
C VAL A 325 10.52 2.20 18.46
N ASN A 326 10.65 3.29 19.22
CA ASN A 326 9.53 3.90 19.93
C ASN A 326 8.76 4.83 18.99
N LEU A 327 7.81 4.27 18.24
CA LEU A 327 6.87 5.04 17.41
C LEU A 327 5.61 5.34 18.22
N VAL A 328 5.20 6.60 18.28
CA VAL A 328 4.05 7.05 19.08
C VAL A 328 3.08 7.83 18.21
N THR A 329 1.82 7.42 18.19
CA THR A 329 0.74 8.20 17.58
C THR A 329 0.47 9.45 18.40
N ARG A 330 1.00 10.59 17.96
CA ARG A 330 0.85 11.88 18.65
C ARG A 330 -0.41 12.61 18.23
N TRP A 331 -0.79 12.44 16.96
CA TRP A 331 -1.99 13.08 16.41
C TRP A 331 -2.78 12.08 15.58
N ALA A 332 -4.10 12.20 15.65
CA ALA A 332 -5.01 11.47 14.77
C ALA A 332 -6.13 12.39 14.29
N LEU A 333 -6.57 12.18 13.05
CA LEU A 333 -7.67 12.92 12.44
C LEU A 333 -8.71 11.94 11.90
N ASP A 334 -9.96 12.08 12.33
CA ASP A 334 -11.08 11.39 11.70
C ASP A 334 -12.37 12.22 11.79
N LEU A 335 -13.26 12.06 10.82
CA LEU A 335 -14.52 12.78 10.77
C LEU A 335 -15.60 12.14 11.67
N ASN A 336 -15.53 10.83 11.92
CA ASN A 336 -16.48 10.08 12.72
C ASN A 336 -16.18 10.20 14.22
N GLU A 337 -17.14 10.72 14.97
CA GLU A 337 -16.99 10.99 16.41
C GLU A 337 -16.78 9.71 17.22
N SER A 338 -17.59 8.66 16.98
CA SER A 338 -17.48 7.37 17.66
C SER A 338 -16.13 6.69 17.42
N ALA A 339 -15.57 6.83 16.21
CA ALA A 339 -14.25 6.34 15.87
C ALA A 339 -13.14 7.13 16.60
N CYS A 340 -13.27 8.46 16.65
CA CYS A 340 -12.37 9.31 17.44
C CYS A 340 -12.39 8.94 18.93
N GLN A 341 -13.57 8.76 19.51
CA GLN A 341 -13.73 8.36 20.92
C GLN A 341 -13.07 7.00 21.19
N SER A 342 -13.24 6.04 20.27
CA SER A 342 -12.59 4.73 20.38
C SER A 342 -11.07 4.86 20.33
N LEU A 343 -10.52 5.67 19.43
CA LEU A 343 -9.09 5.91 19.36
C LEU A 343 -8.57 6.56 20.65
N SER A 344 -9.21 7.63 21.12
CA SER A 344 -8.83 8.33 22.36
C SER A 344 -8.87 7.43 23.59
N LEU A 345 -9.86 6.53 23.68
CA LEU A 345 -10.00 5.59 24.78
C LEU A 345 -8.84 4.58 24.81
N ASN A 346 -8.42 4.11 23.63
CA ASN A 346 -7.34 3.13 23.52
C ASN A 346 -5.95 3.78 23.51
N HIS A 347 -5.83 5.06 23.17
CA HIS A 347 -4.56 5.81 23.10
C HIS A 347 -4.73 7.21 23.72
N PRO A 348 -4.79 7.31 25.07
CA PRO A 348 -5.03 8.57 25.77
C PRO A 348 -3.91 9.62 25.58
N GLU A 349 -2.72 9.17 25.16
CA GLU A 349 -1.60 10.03 24.81
C GLU A 349 -1.74 10.72 23.45
N THR A 350 -2.67 10.25 22.61
CA THR A 350 -2.89 10.77 21.26
C THR A 350 -3.86 11.94 21.29
N LYS A 351 -3.49 13.04 20.63
CA LYS A 351 -4.43 14.12 20.37
C LYS A 351 -5.31 13.79 19.16
N VAL A 352 -6.55 13.40 19.43
CA VAL A 352 -7.54 13.03 18.41
C VAL A 352 -8.39 14.23 18.02
N THR A 353 -8.39 14.57 16.73
CA THR A 353 -9.13 15.69 16.16
C THR A 353 -10.34 15.17 15.39
N ASN A 354 -11.55 15.61 15.77
CA ASN A 354 -12.78 15.22 15.08
C ASN A 354 -13.20 16.22 13.99
N ASP A 355 -12.49 16.23 12.87
CA ASP A 355 -12.71 17.20 11.78
C ASP A 355 -12.49 16.58 10.39
N CYS A 356 -12.72 17.33 9.32
CA CYS A 356 -12.35 16.92 7.97
C CYS A 356 -10.89 17.30 7.63
N GLY A 357 -10.32 16.64 6.62
CA GLY A 357 -8.95 16.88 6.18
C GLY A 357 -8.69 18.32 5.73
N GLU A 358 -9.67 18.94 5.08
CA GLU A 358 -9.56 20.31 4.54
C GLU A 358 -9.45 21.36 5.64
N ASN A 359 -10.32 21.26 6.65
CA ASN A 359 -10.28 22.14 7.80
C ASN A 359 -9.01 21.89 8.61
N PHE A 360 -8.58 20.63 8.78
CA PHE A 360 -7.34 20.31 9.45
C PHE A 360 -6.12 20.89 8.73
N LEU A 361 -6.00 20.74 7.41
CA LEU A 361 -4.91 21.36 6.63
C LEU A 361 -4.92 22.89 6.77
N SER A 362 -6.09 23.51 6.74
CA SER A 362 -6.23 24.95 6.92
C SER A 362 -5.84 25.38 8.33
N LEU A 363 -6.22 24.61 9.35
CA LEU A 363 -5.81 24.80 10.73
C LEU A 363 -4.29 24.70 10.89
N LEU A 364 -3.62 23.73 10.26
CA LEU A 364 -2.17 23.61 10.31
C LEU A 364 -1.46 24.84 9.72
N ARG A 365 -1.96 25.36 8.59
CA ARG A 365 -1.41 26.58 7.96
C ARG A 365 -1.62 27.82 8.83
N GLU A 366 -2.79 27.97 9.42
CA GLU A 366 -3.06 29.10 10.33
C GLU A 366 -2.30 28.96 11.66
N TRP A 367 -2.11 27.73 12.15
CA TRP A 367 -1.29 27.44 13.32
C TRP A 367 0.17 27.84 13.11
N GLU A 368 0.75 27.53 11.94
CA GLU A 368 2.10 27.99 11.58
C GLU A 368 2.20 29.52 11.58
N LYS A 369 1.22 30.20 10.98
CA LYS A 369 1.17 31.68 10.99
C LYS A 369 1.08 32.27 12.40
N LEU A 370 0.27 31.67 13.28
CA LEU A 370 0.18 32.10 14.68
C LEU A 370 1.51 31.91 15.41
N CYS A 371 2.19 30.77 15.20
CA CYS A 371 3.50 30.52 15.79
C CYS A 371 4.56 31.52 15.28
N GLN A 372 4.54 31.86 13.99
CA GLN A 372 5.40 32.89 13.41
C GLN A 372 5.07 34.29 13.95
N GLN A 373 3.79 34.63 14.09
CA GLN A 373 3.33 35.92 14.61
C GLN A 373 3.87 36.19 16.02
N TYR A 374 3.95 35.16 16.86
CA TYR A 374 4.49 35.27 18.23
C TYR A 374 5.99 34.93 18.33
N SER A 375 6.69 34.87 17.20
CA SER A 375 8.14 34.63 17.11
C SER A 375 8.60 33.29 17.72
N LEU A 376 7.74 32.27 17.69
CA LEU A 376 8.05 30.91 18.15
C LEU A 376 8.83 30.11 17.10
N VAL A 377 8.74 30.53 15.82
CA VAL A 377 9.43 29.91 14.68
C VAL A 377 10.16 31.00 13.88
N GLY A 378 11.45 30.82 13.58
CA GLY A 378 12.22 31.70 12.67
C GLY A 378 13.20 32.73 13.25
N GLY A 379 13.43 32.78 14.57
CA GLY A 379 14.39 33.69 15.26
C GLY A 379 13.87 35.14 15.43
N ALA A 380 14.09 35.88 16.52
CA ALA A 380 15.09 35.83 17.58
C ALA A 380 14.58 35.28 18.91
N SER A 381 15.46 34.67 19.71
CA SER A 381 15.17 34.34 21.10
C SER A 381 14.91 35.64 21.88
N SER A 382 13.69 35.82 22.37
CA SER A 382 13.49 36.62 23.57
C SER A 382 13.30 35.65 24.73
N ASP A 383 14.23 35.69 25.67
CA ASP A 383 13.99 35.17 27.03
C ASP A 383 12.76 35.90 27.57
N TYR A 384 11.61 35.23 27.59
CA TYR A 384 10.43 35.75 28.28
C TYR A 384 10.67 35.62 29.77
N VAL A 385 10.92 36.75 30.42
CA VAL A 385 10.76 36.91 31.86
C VAL A 385 9.26 36.99 32.13
N GLU A 386 8.74 36.16 33.02
CA GLU A 386 7.40 36.34 33.59
C GLU A 386 7.31 37.73 34.22
N ASP A 387 6.65 38.67 33.56
CA ASP A 387 6.22 39.91 34.20
C ASP A 387 4.89 39.62 34.89
N ASP A 388 4.99 39.15 36.13
CA ASP A 388 3.89 38.85 37.06
C ASP A 388 3.28 40.15 37.64
N SER A 389 3.29 41.25 36.87
CA SER A 389 2.65 42.52 37.25
C SER A 389 1.24 42.61 36.69
N GLU A 390 0.35 41.75 37.22
CA GLU A 390 -1.07 42.09 37.28
C GLU A 390 -1.22 43.35 38.16
N HIS A 391 -1.19 44.52 37.52
CA HIS A 391 -1.83 45.69 38.08
C HIS A 391 -3.30 45.34 38.28
N ARG A 392 -3.68 45.04 39.53
CA ARG A 392 -5.05 45.12 40.03
C ARG A 392 -5.61 46.49 39.65
N LYS A 393 -6.26 46.58 38.49
CA LYS A 393 -7.26 47.61 38.25
C LYS A 393 -8.49 47.19 39.02
N ASP A 394 -8.96 48.12 39.84
CA ASP A 394 -10.14 47.98 40.66
C ASP A 394 -11.29 47.31 39.89
N SER A 395 -11.94 46.39 40.59
CA SER A 395 -13.15 45.69 40.22
C SER A 395 -14.20 46.65 39.65
N GLU A 396 -14.23 46.81 38.32
CA GLU A 396 -15.46 47.20 37.65
C GLU A 396 -16.45 46.07 37.90
N VAL A 397 -17.56 46.39 38.56
CA VAL A 397 -18.66 45.45 38.76
C VAL A 397 -19.20 45.14 37.38
N LEU A 398 -18.79 43.99 36.84
CA LEU A 398 -19.35 43.43 35.62
C LEU A 398 -20.87 43.36 35.77
N SER A 399 -21.58 43.76 34.73
CA SER A 399 -23.04 43.62 34.72
C SER A 399 -23.42 42.13 34.83
N PRO A 400 -24.61 41.77 35.36
CA PRO A 400 -25.00 40.37 35.57
C PRO A 400 -24.96 39.46 34.32
N ASP A 401 -24.86 40.06 33.12
CA ASP A 401 -24.87 39.38 31.82
C ASP A 401 -23.48 39.36 31.12
N GLU A 402 -22.41 39.84 31.76
CA GLU A 402 -21.06 39.86 31.18
C GLU A 402 -20.27 38.58 31.51
N LEU A 403 -19.85 37.85 30.47
CA LEU A 403 -19.02 36.64 30.59
C LEU A 403 -17.53 36.99 30.47
N GLU A 404 -16.72 36.59 31.46
CA GLU A 404 -15.27 36.72 31.45
C GLU A 404 -14.63 35.42 30.93
N VAL A 405 -13.81 35.53 29.88
CA VAL A 405 -12.95 34.43 29.42
C VAL A 405 -11.99 34.09 30.54
N ASP A 406 -11.90 32.83 30.97
CA ASP A 406 -10.87 32.38 31.92
C ASP A 406 -9.63 31.89 31.16
N GLU A 407 -9.81 30.88 30.31
CA GLU A 407 -8.75 30.24 29.56
C GLU A 407 -9.19 29.91 28.13
N ILE A 408 -8.22 29.83 27.22
CA ILE A 408 -8.42 29.25 25.89
C ILE A 408 -7.83 27.84 25.93
N ILE A 409 -8.65 26.85 25.59
CA ILE A 409 -8.33 25.42 25.77
C ILE A 409 -8.33 24.64 24.44
N GLY A 410 -8.66 25.29 23.32
CA GLY A 410 -8.71 24.64 22.02
C GLY A 410 -8.73 25.62 20.86
N ILE A 411 -8.47 25.10 19.66
CA ILE A 411 -8.49 25.84 18.39
C ILE A 411 -9.00 24.92 17.28
N SER A 412 -9.74 25.49 16.34
CA SER A 412 -10.22 24.83 15.12
C SER A 412 -10.27 25.83 13.96
N PHE A 413 -10.36 25.30 12.74
CA PHE A 413 -10.60 26.12 11.55
C PHE A 413 -12.02 25.86 11.04
N GLY A 414 -12.87 26.89 11.12
CA GLY A 414 -14.32 26.73 11.02
C GLY A 414 -14.97 26.38 12.37
N ASP A 415 -16.30 26.53 12.41
CA ASP A 415 -17.12 26.32 13.61
C ASP A 415 -17.42 24.81 13.82
N PRO A 416 -16.90 24.18 14.89
CA PRO A 416 -17.16 22.78 15.17
C PRO A 416 -18.62 22.48 15.50
N THR A 417 -19.39 23.47 15.96
CA THR A 417 -20.83 23.30 16.26
C THR A 417 -21.65 23.17 14.98
N GLU A 418 -21.35 23.96 13.94
CA GLU A 418 -21.95 23.83 12.62
C GLU A 418 -21.56 22.52 11.95
N LEU A 419 -20.31 22.08 12.10
CA LEU A 419 -19.86 20.77 11.67
C LEU A 419 -20.67 19.64 12.34
N ALA A 420 -20.88 19.71 13.65
CA ALA A 420 -21.68 18.74 14.39
C ALA A 420 -23.17 18.74 13.95
N LYS A 421 -23.76 19.92 13.70
CA LYS A 421 -25.13 20.04 13.16
C LYS A 421 -25.24 19.43 11.76
N ALA A 422 -24.27 19.70 10.88
CA ALA A 422 -24.21 19.12 9.55
C ALA A 422 -24.13 17.58 9.61
N LYS A 423 -23.32 17.02 10.52
CA LYS A 423 -23.26 15.56 10.77
C LYS A 423 -24.62 14.99 11.25
N LYS A 424 -25.31 15.67 12.17
CA LYS A 424 -26.62 15.25 12.72
C LYS A 424 -27.80 15.37 11.74
N SER A 425 -27.72 16.28 10.76
CA SER A 425 -28.75 16.47 9.72
C SER A 425 -28.99 15.23 8.83
N LYS A 426 -28.13 14.21 8.97
CA LYS A 426 -28.26 12.87 8.39
C LYS A 426 -29.38 12.04 9.05
N GLY A 427 -30.57 12.61 9.23
CA GLY A 427 -31.76 11.93 9.74
C GLY A 427 -32.63 11.36 8.60
N LYS A 428 -32.73 10.03 8.51
CA LYS A 428 -33.73 9.26 7.75
C LYS A 428 -33.91 9.62 6.25
N GLY A 429 -33.05 9.06 5.40
CA GLY A 429 -33.40 8.81 3.98
C GLY A 429 -32.87 9.77 2.91
N SER A 430 -32.02 10.74 3.24
CA SER A 430 -31.35 11.56 2.21
C SER A 430 -30.29 10.75 1.45
N LYS A 431 -30.41 10.70 0.11
CA LYS A 431 -29.42 10.12 -0.82
C LYS A 431 -28.26 11.07 -1.16
N LYS A 432 -28.23 12.29 -0.62
CA LYS A 432 -27.14 13.26 -0.83
C LYS A 432 -26.11 13.16 0.30
N GLY A 433 -24.83 13.27 -0.05
CA GLY A 433 -23.71 13.28 0.90
C GLY A 433 -23.81 14.41 1.91
N VAL A 434 -23.06 14.32 3.02
CA VAL A 434 -22.94 15.40 4.00
C VAL A 434 -22.12 16.51 3.35
N THR A 435 -22.73 17.68 3.11
CA THR A 435 -21.97 18.87 2.73
C THR A 435 -21.31 19.41 3.99
N ILE A 436 -20.00 19.24 4.10
CA ILE A 436 -19.22 19.76 5.22
C ILE A 436 -19.07 21.27 5.01
N PRO A 437 -19.45 22.12 6.00
CA PRO A 437 -19.22 23.55 5.89
C PRO A 437 -17.72 23.83 5.81
N LYS A 438 -17.30 24.58 4.78
CA LYS A 438 -15.91 25.01 4.67
C LYS A 438 -15.62 26.04 5.75
N GLY A 439 -14.60 25.80 6.57
CA GLY A 439 -14.11 26.80 7.51
C GLY A 439 -13.68 28.08 6.80
N THR A 440 -13.95 29.23 7.41
CA THR A 440 -13.58 30.55 6.86
C THR A 440 -12.68 31.36 7.77
N GLU A 441 -12.63 31.02 9.06
CA GLU A 441 -11.81 31.68 10.07
C GLU A 441 -11.46 30.71 11.21
N LEU A 442 -10.52 31.13 12.07
CA LEU A 442 -10.17 30.40 13.29
C LEU A 442 -11.26 30.55 14.36
N TYR A 443 -11.51 29.46 15.07
CA TYR A 443 -12.32 29.43 16.28
C TYR A 443 -11.45 28.95 17.44
N PHE A 444 -11.72 29.46 18.64
CA PHE A 444 -11.05 29.06 19.87
C PHE A 444 -12.08 28.52 20.85
N LYS A 445 -11.74 27.41 21.52
CA LYS A 445 -12.57 26.87 22.60
C LYS A 445 -12.24 27.64 23.87
N VAL A 446 -13.23 28.28 24.44
CA VAL A 446 -13.14 29.18 25.59
C VAL A 446 -13.71 28.48 26.82
N HIS A 447 -12.94 28.50 27.91
CA HIS A 447 -13.42 28.21 29.24
C HIS A 447 -13.83 29.52 29.93
N TRP A 448 -15.02 29.56 30.52
CA TRP A 448 -15.60 30.76 31.12
C TRP A 448 -15.39 30.77 32.63
N LYS A 449 -15.00 31.93 33.18
CA LYS A 449 -14.64 32.05 34.59
C LYS A 449 -15.83 31.78 35.50
N GLY A 450 -15.67 30.83 36.42
CA GLY A 450 -16.72 30.43 37.36
C GLY A 450 -17.74 29.45 36.80
N PHE A 451 -17.56 28.96 35.57
CA PHE A 451 -18.37 27.91 34.97
C PHE A 451 -17.59 26.58 34.93
N ASP A 452 -18.31 25.47 34.76
CA ASP A 452 -17.68 24.17 34.56
C ASP A 452 -17.42 23.89 33.06
N SER A 453 -16.69 22.82 32.77
CA SER A 453 -16.31 22.44 31.40
C SER A 453 -17.48 22.11 30.46
N SER A 454 -18.69 21.92 30.98
CA SER A 454 -19.88 21.68 30.13
C SER A 454 -20.38 22.96 29.45
N GLU A 455 -19.97 24.11 29.96
CA GLU A 455 -20.33 25.44 29.46
C GLU A 455 -19.27 26.02 28.52
N ASP A 456 -18.17 25.30 28.25
CA ASP A 456 -17.15 25.75 27.29
C ASP A 456 -17.75 25.94 25.89
N THR A 457 -17.49 27.10 25.26
CA THR A 457 -18.00 27.41 23.91
C THR A 457 -16.90 27.62 22.89
N TRP A 458 -17.24 27.43 21.61
CA TRP A 458 -16.35 27.77 20.50
C TRP A 458 -16.66 29.18 20.02
N GLU A 459 -15.68 30.10 20.17
CA GLU A 459 -15.81 31.50 19.78
C GLU A 459 -14.94 31.81 18.56
N PRO A 460 -15.46 32.55 17.55
CA PRO A 460 -14.65 32.95 16.41
C PRO A 460 -13.56 33.94 16.85
N ARG A 461 -12.38 33.86 16.23
CA ARG A 461 -11.22 34.70 16.55
C ARG A 461 -11.54 36.19 16.60
N ARG A 462 -12.42 36.68 15.71
CA ARG A 462 -12.86 38.08 15.66
C ARG A 462 -13.56 38.55 16.94
N ASN A 463 -14.23 37.66 17.66
CA ASN A 463 -14.90 37.99 18.92
C ASN A 463 -13.91 38.09 20.10
N LEU A 464 -12.70 37.55 19.95
CA LEU A 464 -11.68 37.49 21.01
C LEU A 464 -10.57 38.56 20.82
N SER A 465 -10.89 39.68 20.18
CA SER A 465 -9.92 40.75 19.89
C SER A 465 -9.33 41.39 21.15
N ASN A 466 -10.08 41.44 22.25
CA ASN A 466 -9.64 41.91 23.56
C ASN A 466 -8.87 40.86 24.39
N CYS A 467 -8.77 39.61 23.91
CA CYS A 467 -8.17 38.47 24.62
C CYS A 467 -6.81 38.06 24.05
N GLU A 468 -6.10 38.96 23.37
CA GLU A 468 -4.85 38.66 22.65
C GLU A 468 -3.78 37.99 23.51
N GLN A 469 -3.62 38.43 24.76
CA GLN A 469 -2.64 37.81 25.68
C GLN A 469 -3.01 36.36 26.02
N LYS A 470 -4.30 36.05 26.17
CA LYS A 470 -4.76 34.67 26.41
C LYS A 470 -4.56 33.78 25.19
N ILE A 471 -4.78 34.32 23.98
CA ILE A 471 -4.47 33.63 22.72
C ILE A 471 -2.96 33.36 22.63
N ARG A 472 -2.12 34.37 22.88
CA ARG A 472 -0.66 34.22 22.88
C ARG A 472 -0.20 33.17 23.90
N LYS A 473 -0.75 33.18 25.12
CA LYS A 473 -0.47 32.16 26.14
C LYS A 473 -0.82 30.77 25.63
N PHE A 474 -2.04 30.58 25.12
CA PHE A 474 -2.47 29.30 24.55
C PHE A 474 -1.57 28.82 23.40
N VAL A 475 -1.24 29.70 22.46
CA VAL A 475 -0.38 29.35 21.32
C VAL A 475 1.03 29.00 21.79
N THR A 476 1.59 29.75 22.75
CA THR A 476 2.93 29.49 23.29
C THR A 476 2.98 28.14 24.03
N THR A 477 2.03 27.89 24.93
CA THR A 477 1.92 26.61 25.64
C THR A 477 1.68 25.46 24.65
N GLY A 478 0.78 25.67 23.68
CA GLY A 478 0.47 24.69 22.65
C GLY A 478 1.67 24.38 21.74
N TYR A 479 2.49 25.36 21.41
CA TYR A 479 3.75 25.16 20.68
C TYR A 479 4.72 24.31 21.51
N GLN A 480 4.94 24.66 22.79
CA GLN A 480 5.83 23.92 23.68
C GLN A 480 5.38 22.47 23.91
N SER A 481 4.07 22.22 23.91
CA SER A 481 3.50 20.88 24.10
C SER A 481 3.27 20.11 22.80
N ASN A 482 3.70 20.62 21.64
CA ASN A 482 3.42 20.05 20.31
C ASN A 482 1.92 19.79 20.08
N PHE A 483 1.08 20.73 20.49
CA PHE A 483 -0.37 20.63 20.43
C PHE A 483 -0.86 20.39 19.00
N LEU A 484 -0.32 21.09 18.01
CA LEU A 484 -0.54 20.81 16.58
C LEU A 484 0.82 20.70 15.91
N PRO A 485 0.98 19.78 14.94
CA PRO A 485 2.27 19.59 14.28
C PRO A 485 2.58 20.76 13.35
N LEU A 486 3.85 21.17 13.33
CA LEU A 486 4.44 22.04 12.33
C LEU A 486 5.31 21.22 11.36
N PRO A 487 5.70 21.78 10.19
CA PRO A 487 6.66 21.13 9.31
C PRO A 487 7.93 20.73 10.06
N GLY A 488 8.29 19.44 10.01
CA GLY A 488 9.43 18.86 10.74
C GLY A 488 9.09 18.17 12.07
N ASP A 489 7.88 18.37 12.61
CA ASP A 489 7.47 17.73 13.87
C ASP A 489 6.98 16.29 13.69
N VAL A 490 6.53 15.93 12.49
CA VAL A 490 5.96 14.61 12.17
C VAL A 490 7.00 13.74 11.48
N ASP A 491 7.38 12.63 12.10
CA ASP A 491 8.32 11.68 11.50
C ASP A 491 7.61 10.71 10.53
N VAL A 492 6.37 10.30 10.84
CA VAL A 492 5.58 9.34 10.05
C VAL A 492 4.15 9.84 9.85
N ILE A 493 3.67 9.83 8.60
CA ILE A 493 2.24 9.96 8.31
C ILE A 493 1.71 8.62 7.81
N CYS A 494 0.63 8.12 8.41
CA CYS A 494 -0.16 7.05 7.82
C CYS A 494 -1.58 7.52 7.52
N GLY A 495 -2.25 6.90 6.55
CA GLY A 495 -3.66 7.16 6.34
C GLY A 495 -4.31 6.36 5.22
N GLY A 496 -5.63 6.20 5.33
CA GLY A 496 -6.48 5.55 4.33
C GLY A 496 -7.47 6.54 3.73
N PRO A 497 -7.05 7.45 2.81
CA PRO A 497 -7.93 8.48 2.28
C PRO A 497 -9.14 7.83 1.58
N PRO A 498 -10.37 8.20 1.97
CA PRO A 498 -11.56 7.56 1.43
C PRO A 498 -11.72 7.90 -0.06
N CYS A 499 -11.81 6.87 -0.90
CA CYS A 499 -12.05 6.99 -2.34
C CYS A 499 -13.34 6.25 -2.71
N GLN A 500 -14.49 6.77 -2.25
CA GLN A 500 -15.77 6.08 -2.46
C GLN A 500 -16.23 6.14 -3.93
N GLY A 501 -15.68 7.06 -4.72
CA GLY A 501 -16.00 7.22 -6.14
C GLY A 501 -15.58 6.02 -6.99
N ILE A 502 -14.57 5.25 -6.54
CA ILE A 502 -13.97 4.15 -7.32
C ILE A 502 -14.50 2.76 -6.96
N SER A 503 -15.13 2.60 -5.80
CA SER A 503 -15.57 1.30 -5.30
C SER A 503 -16.58 0.63 -6.24
N GLY A 504 -16.46 -0.69 -6.44
CA GLY A 504 -17.45 -1.48 -7.18
C GLY A 504 -18.89 -1.39 -6.66
N PHE A 505 -19.09 -0.94 -5.41
CA PHE A 505 -20.41 -0.69 -4.82
C PHE A 505 -21.06 0.63 -5.27
N ASN A 506 -20.31 1.56 -5.88
CA ASN A 506 -20.84 2.81 -6.38
C ASN A 506 -21.38 2.64 -7.81
N GLN A 507 -22.67 2.91 -8.02
CA GLN A 507 -23.32 2.80 -9.33
C GLN A 507 -23.04 4.00 -10.26
N HIS A 508 -22.67 5.16 -9.71
CA HIS A 508 -22.40 6.40 -10.46
C HIS A 508 -20.92 6.77 -10.28
N ARG A 509 -20.08 6.31 -11.21
CA ARG A 509 -18.62 6.48 -11.15
C ARG A 509 -18.15 7.37 -12.30
N ASN A 510 -17.35 8.39 -12.00
CA ASN A 510 -16.75 9.26 -13.03
C ASN A 510 -15.44 8.64 -13.52
N VAL A 511 -15.50 7.92 -14.63
CA VAL A 511 -14.34 7.22 -15.20
C VAL A 511 -13.40 8.19 -15.91
N GLU A 512 -13.93 9.23 -16.55
CA GLU A 512 -13.17 10.17 -17.37
C GLU A 512 -12.30 11.12 -16.54
N ASN A 513 -12.83 11.59 -15.40
CA ASN A 513 -12.07 12.43 -14.47
C ASN A 513 -12.33 12.02 -13.01
N PRO A 514 -11.62 10.98 -12.52
CA PRO A 514 -11.83 10.46 -11.17
C PRO A 514 -11.59 11.48 -10.05
N LEU A 515 -10.70 12.46 -10.23
CA LEU A 515 -10.42 13.50 -9.22
C LEU A 515 -11.47 14.60 -9.16
N ALA A 516 -12.23 14.81 -10.23
CA ALA A 516 -13.38 15.72 -10.20
C ALA A 516 -14.57 15.15 -9.41
N ASP A 517 -14.56 13.85 -9.08
CA ASP A 517 -15.51 13.28 -8.14
C ASP A 517 -15.12 13.71 -6.71
N GLU A 518 -15.97 14.51 -6.07
CA GLU A 518 -15.80 14.97 -4.70
C GLU A 518 -15.52 13.82 -3.72
N LYS A 519 -16.00 12.59 -4.02
CA LYS A 519 -15.78 11.39 -3.20
C LYS A 519 -14.35 10.85 -3.23
N ASN A 520 -13.51 11.34 -4.14
CA ASN A 520 -12.10 10.99 -4.25
C ASN A 520 -11.18 12.15 -3.85
N TYR A 521 -11.74 13.34 -3.59
CA TYR A 521 -10.98 14.56 -3.29
C TYR A 521 -10.09 14.42 -2.05
N GLN A 522 -10.45 13.56 -1.10
CA GLN A 522 -9.65 13.29 0.10
C GLN A 522 -8.26 12.73 -0.22
N MET A 523 -8.05 12.12 -1.39
CA MET A 523 -6.71 11.74 -1.87
C MET A 523 -5.81 12.98 -2.06
N VAL A 524 -6.36 14.05 -2.63
CA VAL A 524 -5.63 15.31 -2.87
C VAL A 524 -5.27 15.94 -1.52
N VAL A 525 -6.24 16.04 -0.62
CA VAL A 525 -6.06 16.63 0.72
C VAL A 525 -5.00 15.86 1.52
N TYR A 526 -5.03 14.53 1.49
CA TYR A 526 -4.01 13.69 2.12
C TYR A 526 -2.59 14.02 1.64
N LEU A 527 -2.41 14.14 0.32
CA LEU A 527 -1.12 14.45 -0.29
C LEU A 527 -0.70 15.91 -0.06
N ASP A 528 -1.65 16.84 0.03
CA ASP A 528 -1.38 18.24 0.36
C ASP A 528 -0.93 18.42 1.82
N ILE A 529 -1.46 17.61 2.76
CA ILE A 529 -0.96 17.56 4.15
C ILE A 529 0.46 17.01 4.19
N ILE A 530 0.76 15.96 3.43
CA ILE A 530 2.12 15.42 3.28
C ILE A 530 3.08 16.48 2.72
N GLU A 531 2.66 17.22 1.69
CA GLU A 531 3.46 18.27 1.05
C GLU A 531 3.77 19.41 2.03
N PHE A 532 2.81 19.75 2.90
CA PHE A 532 2.97 20.75 3.93
C PHE A 532 3.89 20.29 5.07
N LEU A 533 3.62 19.12 5.67
CA LEU A 533 4.33 18.64 6.87
C LEU A 533 5.68 17.98 6.58
N LYS A 534 5.86 17.44 5.36
CA LYS A 534 7.07 16.76 4.87
C LYS A 534 7.63 15.70 5.83
N PRO A 535 6.85 14.65 6.18
CA PRO A 535 7.30 13.61 7.09
C PRO A 535 8.49 12.80 6.54
N SER A 536 9.28 12.16 7.41
CA SER A 536 10.35 11.25 6.95
C SER A 536 9.81 10.02 6.24
N TYR A 537 8.66 9.51 6.68
CA TYR A 537 8.02 8.31 6.16
C TYR A 537 6.52 8.51 5.94
N ILE A 538 5.99 7.85 4.92
CA ILE A 538 4.58 7.88 4.55
C ILE A 538 4.10 6.45 4.35
N LEU A 539 2.96 6.09 4.93
CA LEU A 539 2.25 4.86 4.61
C LEU A 539 0.81 5.16 4.22
N MET A 540 0.50 5.06 2.94
CA MET A 540 -0.89 5.16 2.49
C MET A 540 -1.49 3.76 2.31
N GLU A 541 -2.69 3.53 2.84
CA GLU A 541 -3.49 2.32 2.61
C GLU A 541 -4.68 2.62 1.69
N ASN A 542 -5.06 1.66 0.85
CA ASN A 542 -6.35 1.71 0.16
C ASN A 542 -6.83 0.33 -0.35
N VAL A 543 -8.05 0.31 -0.89
CA VAL A 543 -8.66 -0.86 -1.54
C VAL A 543 -7.97 -1.20 -2.88
N VAL A 544 -8.02 -2.48 -3.29
CA VAL A 544 -7.47 -2.96 -4.58
C VAL A 544 -8.15 -2.31 -5.79
N ASP A 545 -9.41 -1.88 -5.66
CA ASP A 545 -10.13 -1.14 -6.70
C ASP A 545 -9.38 0.14 -7.13
N LEU A 546 -8.48 0.69 -6.27
CA LEU A 546 -7.60 1.81 -6.58
C LEU A 546 -6.70 1.55 -7.81
N LEU A 547 -6.35 0.28 -8.05
CA LEU A 547 -5.51 -0.18 -9.15
C LEU A 547 -6.30 -0.59 -10.40
N GLN A 548 -7.61 -0.82 -10.26
CA GLN A 548 -8.46 -1.30 -11.35
C GLN A 548 -9.27 -0.16 -11.98
N PHE A 549 -9.82 0.72 -11.15
CA PHE A 549 -10.72 1.76 -11.60
C PHE A 549 -9.99 2.81 -12.46
N SER A 550 -10.56 3.13 -13.62
CA SER A 550 -9.98 4.09 -14.58
C SER A 550 -8.48 3.81 -14.83
N GLN A 551 -8.14 2.54 -15.11
CA GLN A 551 -6.76 2.09 -15.34
C GLN A 551 -5.80 2.43 -14.18
N GLY A 552 -6.27 2.34 -12.94
CA GLY A 552 -5.47 2.61 -11.76
C GLY A 552 -5.13 4.10 -11.56
N PHE A 553 -5.91 5.02 -12.13
CA PHE A 553 -5.68 6.47 -12.11
C PHE A 553 -5.24 6.99 -10.73
N LEU A 554 -5.98 6.65 -9.67
CA LEU A 554 -5.72 7.23 -8.33
C LEU A 554 -4.43 6.68 -7.71
N ALA A 555 -4.09 5.42 -7.94
CA ALA A 555 -2.82 4.86 -7.49
C ALA A 555 -1.64 5.50 -8.21
N ARG A 556 -1.76 5.69 -9.53
CA ARG A 556 -0.77 6.40 -10.34
C ARG A 556 -0.62 7.85 -9.90
N TYR A 557 -1.74 8.54 -9.63
CA TYR A 557 -1.74 9.91 -9.11
C TYR A 557 -1.01 10.02 -7.76
N ALA A 558 -1.30 9.13 -6.81
CA ALA A 558 -0.63 9.13 -5.50
C ALA A 558 0.88 8.90 -5.65
N LEU A 559 1.28 7.91 -6.45
CA LEU A 559 2.68 7.62 -6.74
C LEU A 559 3.38 8.82 -7.41
N SER A 560 2.77 9.41 -8.44
CA SER A 560 3.31 10.59 -9.14
C SER A 560 3.47 11.80 -8.22
N ARG A 561 2.52 12.05 -7.31
CA ARG A 561 2.64 13.14 -6.32
C ARG A 561 3.80 12.91 -5.36
N LEU A 562 3.99 11.68 -4.86
CA LEU A 562 5.14 11.37 -3.99
C LEU A 562 6.47 11.59 -4.72
N VAL A 563 6.60 11.05 -5.93
CA VAL A 563 7.81 11.22 -6.76
C VAL A 563 8.05 12.68 -7.11
N SER A 564 7.01 13.46 -7.45
CA SER A 564 7.14 14.89 -7.74
C SER A 564 7.57 15.72 -6.51
N MET A 565 7.21 15.25 -5.30
CA MET A 565 7.67 15.82 -4.03
C MET A 565 9.08 15.35 -3.65
N GLY A 566 9.73 14.51 -4.46
CA GLY A 566 11.06 13.98 -4.20
C GLY A 566 11.10 12.78 -3.26
N TYR A 567 9.97 12.16 -2.91
CA TYR A 567 9.98 10.95 -2.09
C TYR A 567 10.38 9.73 -2.91
N GLN A 568 11.21 8.89 -2.31
CA GLN A 568 11.29 7.48 -2.72
C GLN A 568 9.93 6.85 -2.47
N ALA A 569 9.48 5.95 -3.35
CA ALA A 569 8.17 5.33 -3.22
C ALA A 569 8.16 3.88 -3.75
N ARG A 570 7.29 3.04 -3.19
CA ARG A 570 7.00 1.70 -3.72
C ARG A 570 5.58 1.26 -3.35
N LEU A 571 4.95 0.47 -4.19
CA LEU A 571 3.57 0.00 -4.04
C LEU A 571 3.52 -1.51 -3.85
N GLY A 572 2.78 -1.98 -2.84
CA GLY A 572 2.62 -3.39 -2.49
C GLY A 572 1.16 -3.77 -2.29
N ILE A 573 0.81 -5.00 -2.63
CA ILE A 573 -0.51 -5.60 -2.40
C ILE A 573 -0.33 -6.73 -1.39
N MET A 574 -0.98 -6.60 -0.24
CA MET A 574 -0.86 -7.58 0.86
C MET A 574 -2.22 -8.16 1.22
N ALA A 575 -2.26 -9.47 1.48
CA ALA A 575 -3.45 -10.18 1.93
C ALA A 575 -3.41 -10.39 3.45
N ALA A 576 -4.44 -9.94 4.17
CA ALA A 576 -4.49 -10.02 5.64
C ALA A 576 -4.37 -11.46 6.16
N GLY A 577 -4.92 -12.45 5.45
CA GLY A 577 -4.84 -13.85 5.86
C GLY A 577 -3.42 -14.41 5.87
N SER A 578 -2.53 -13.87 5.04
CA SER A 578 -1.10 -14.21 5.01
C SER A 578 -0.35 -13.80 6.28
N PHE A 579 -0.99 -13.04 7.17
CA PHE A 579 -0.44 -12.56 8.44
C PHE A 579 -1.20 -13.10 9.66
N GLY A 580 -1.83 -14.28 9.51
CA GLY A 580 -2.45 -14.99 10.63
C GLY A 580 -3.86 -14.51 10.97
N LEU A 581 -4.71 -14.38 9.95
CA LEU A 581 -6.13 -14.07 10.14
C LEU A 581 -7.02 -15.00 9.31
N PRO A 582 -8.20 -15.40 9.83
CA PRO A 582 -9.18 -16.21 9.10
C PRO A 582 -10.02 -15.37 8.12
N GLN A 583 -9.35 -14.51 7.33
CA GLN A 583 -9.97 -13.72 6.27
C GLN A 583 -9.08 -13.59 5.04
N PHE A 584 -9.68 -13.35 3.86
CA PHE A 584 -8.94 -13.04 2.63
C PHE A 584 -9.19 -11.59 2.18
N ARG A 585 -8.57 -10.64 2.89
CA ARG A 585 -8.68 -9.20 2.61
C ARG A 585 -7.39 -8.67 2.00
N GLN A 586 -7.41 -8.40 0.70
CA GLN A 586 -6.31 -7.71 0.02
C GLN A 586 -6.44 -6.19 0.14
N ARG A 587 -5.30 -5.53 0.35
CA ARG A 587 -5.14 -4.07 0.39
C ARG A 587 -3.86 -3.62 -0.30
N VAL A 588 -3.92 -2.41 -0.81
CA VAL A 588 -2.80 -1.71 -1.43
C VAL A 588 -2.15 -0.85 -0.37
N PHE A 589 -0.82 -0.94 -0.29
CA PHE A 589 0.01 -0.11 0.56
C PHE A 589 0.99 0.63 -0.33
N LEU A 590 1.17 1.93 -0.09
CA LEU A 590 2.12 2.77 -0.78
C LEU A 590 3.05 3.38 0.27
N TRP A 591 4.30 2.92 0.27
CA TRP A 591 5.36 3.52 1.06
C TRP A 591 5.89 4.76 0.36
N GLY A 592 6.15 5.79 1.14
CA GLY A 592 7.00 6.92 0.79
C GLY A 592 8.11 7.09 1.83
N ALA A 593 9.33 7.43 1.40
CA ALA A 593 10.42 7.80 2.28
C ALA A 593 11.16 9.01 1.73
N GLN A 594 11.45 9.98 2.59
CA GLN A 594 12.20 11.17 2.20
C GLN A 594 13.59 10.77 1.68
N VAL A 595 14.16 11.57 0.78
CA VAL A 595 15.54 11.39 0.30
C VAL A 595 16.51 11.31 1.48
N GLY A 596 17.48 10.41 1.41
CA GLY A 596 18.45 10.15 2.49
C GLY A 596 17.96 9.21 3.58
N LYS A 597 16.68 8.82 3.59
CA LYS A 597 16.15 7.74 4.44
C LYS A 597 16.13 6.42 3.66
N LYS A 598 16.22 5.27 4.34
CA LYS A 598 15.97 3.96 3.71
C LYS A 598 14.48 3.79 3.44
N LEU A 599 14.09 3.36 2.24
CA LEU A 599 12.70 3.07 1.90
C LEU A 599 12.28 1.73 2.52
N PRO A 600 11.19 1.65 3.32
CA PRO A 600 10.80 0.39 3.96
C PRO A 600 10.48 -0.73 2.96
N PRO A 601 10.90 -1.98 3.22
CA PRO A 601 10.47 -3.16 2.46
C PRO A 601 9.05 -3.61 2.84
N TYR A 602 8.46 -4.49 2.02
CA TYR A 602 7.23 -5.19 2.36
C TYR A 602 7.53 -6.52 3.05
N PRO A 603 6.90 -6.79 4.20
CA PRO A 603 7.11 -8.05 4.91
C PRO A 603 6.43 -9.20 4.17
N LEU A 604 7.17 -10.29 3.97
CA LEU A 604 6.68 -11.51 3.34
C LEU A 604 5.61 -12.22 4.20
N PRO A 605 4.74 -13.04 3.58
CA PRO A 605 3.76 -13.87 4.27
C PRO A 605 4.36 -14.69 5.42
N THR A 606 3.62 -14.83 6.52
CA THR A 606 3.97 -15.73 7.65
C THR A 606 3.06 -16.96 7.71
N HIS A 607 1.93 -16.90 7.01
CA HIS A 607 0.93 -17.96 6.93
C HIS A 607 0.59 -18.23 5.48
N GLU A 608 0.30 -19.49 5.18
CA GLU A 608 -0.47 -19.86 4.01
C GLU A 608 -1.84 -19.16 4.04
N CYS A 609 -2.37 -18.81 2.86
CA CYS A 609 -3.60 -18.06 2.74
C CYS A 609 -4.58 -18.75 1.79
N VAL A 610 -5.84 -18.86 2.20
CA VAL A 610 -6.91 -19.36 1.32
C VAL A 610 -7.29 -18.26 0.32
N VAL A 611 -6.66 -18.27 -0.84
CA VAL A 611 -6.85 -17.29 -1.91
C VAL A 611 -8.28 -17.38 -2.48
N ARG A 612 -8.97 -16.24 -2.56
CA ARG A 612 -10.34 -16.17 -3.12
C ARG A 612 -10.45 -15.42 -4.44
N TYR A 613 -9.54 -14.50 -4.71
CA TYR A 613 -9.50 -13.70 -5.94
C TYR A 613 -8.07 -13.21 -6.19
N GLY A 614 -7.77 -12.94 -7.47
CA GLY A 614 -6.44 -12.51 -7.92
C GLY A 614 -6.23 -10.99 -7.88
N VAL A 615 -5.05 -10.56 -8.31
CA VAL A 615 -4.65 -9.15 -8.44
C VAL A 615 -4.81 -8.65 -9.90
N PRO A 616 -4.89 -7.33 -10.14
CA PRO A 616 -4.90 -6.79 -11.49
C PRO A 616 -3.58 -7.13 -12.21
N THR A 617 -3.65 -7.64 -13.44
CA THR A 617 -2.47 -8.09 -14.21
C THR A 617 -1.40 -7.01 -14.37
N GLU A 618 -1.79 -5.75 -14.57
CA GLU A 618 -0.85 -4.61 -14.67
C GLU A 618 -0.02 -4.39 -13.41
N PHE A 619 -0.51 -4.83 -12.24
CA PHE A 619 0.13 -4.65 -10.93
C PHE A 619 0.51 -5.98 -10.27
N GLU A 620 0.60 -7.06 -11.05
CA GLU A 620 0.94 -8.39 -10.52
C GLU A 620 2.31 -8.40 -9.81
N ARG A 621 3.28 -7.64 -10.36
CA ARG A 621 4.62 -7.46 -9.76
C ARG A 621 4.63 -6.65 -8.45
N CYS A 622 3.48 -6.18 -8.00
CA CYS A 622 3.31 -5.52 -6.71
C CYS A 622 2.73 -6.47 -5.65
N LEU A 623 2.36 -7.70 -6.01
CA LEU A 623 1.88 -8.69 -5.04
C LEU A 623 3.00 -9.11 -4.09
N VAL A 624 2.80 -8.90 -2.80
CA VAL A 624 3.73 -9.33 -1.76
C VAL A 624 3.51 -10.82 -1.49
N ALA A 625 4.31 -11.65 -2.14
CA ALA A 625 4.29 -13.11 -2.02
C ALA A 625 5.70 -13.67 -2.22
N TYR A 626 5.89 -14.92 -1.79
CA TYR A 626 7.07 -15.70 -2.17
C TYR A 626 7.02 -16.07 -3.65
N ASP A 627 8.19 -16.26 -4.25
CA ASP A 627 8.32 -16.81 -5.60
C ASP A 627 7.76 -18.24 -5.65
N GLU A 628 7.07 -18.60 -6.74
CA GLU A 628 6.45 -19.92 -6.94
C GLU A 628 7.47 -21.07 -6.93
N SER A 629 8.74 -20.78 -7.19
CA SER A 629 9.85 -21.74 -7.16
C SER A 629 10.34 -22.10 -5.75
N VAL A 630 9.93 -21.37 -4.72
CA VAL A 630 10.38 -21.57 -3.33
C VAL A 630 9.46 -22.57 -2.61
N THR A 631 10.06 -23.55 -1.92
CA THR A 631 9.30 -24.46 -1.05
C THR A 631 8.90 -23.73 0.24
N LEU A 632 7.61 -23.72 0.58
CA LEU A 632 7.02 -22.89 1.64
C LEU A 632 6.80 -23.62 2.97
N ASP A 633 7.63 -24.62 3.29
CA ASP A 633 7.46 -25.48 4.47
C ASP A 633 7.55 -24.72 5.82
N HIS A 634 8.09 -23.49 5.81
CA HIS A 634 8.21 -22.64 6.99
C HIS A 634 6.95 -21.82 7.30
N LEU A 635 6.01 -21.69 6.35
CA LEU A 635 4.77 -20.93 6.57
C LEU A 635 3.83 -21.67 7.52
N LYS A 636 3.19 -20.91 8.40
CA LYS A 636 2.14 -21.46 9.27
C LYS A 636 0.88 -21.79 8.47
N LYS A 637 0.13 -22.78 8.92
CA LYS A 637 -1.16 -23.17 8.33
C LYS A 637 -2.15 -22.00 8.35
N PRO A 638 -3.11 -21.95 7.40
CA PRO A 638 -4.14 -20.91 7.41
C PRO A 638 -5.01 -21.04 8.66
N LEU A 639 -5.44 -19.91 9.22
CA LEU A 639 -6.43 -19.88 10.30
C LEU A 639 -7.85 -19.92 9.74
N PHE A 640 -8.76 -20.51 10.50
CA PHE A 640 -10.20 -20.60 10.22
C PHE A 640 -11.03 -19.98 11.34
N LEU A 641 -12.35 -19.89 11.13
CA LEU A 641 -13.27 -19.32 12.12
C LEU A 641 -13.19 -20.02 13.48
N VAL A 642 -12.95 -21.33 13.51
CA VAL A 642 -12.75 -22.09 14.74
C VAL A 642 -11.58 -21.56 15.57
N ASP A 643 -10.50 -21.17 14.89
CA ASP A 643 -9.29 -20.70 15.55
C ASP A 643 -9.56 -19.34 16.21
N ALA A 644 -10.40 -18.49 15.61
CA ALA A 644 -10.65 -17.15 16.11
C ALA A 644 -11.78 -17.02 17.13
N LEU A 645 -12.85 -17.83 17.03
CA LEU A 645 -14.12 -17.50 17.68
C LEU A 645 -14.60 -18.53 18.72
N ARG A 646 -14.02 -19.73 18.78
CA ARG A 646 -14.58 -20.86 19.54
C ARG A 646 -14.62 -20.66 21.06
N ASP A 647 -13.71 -19.87 21.63
CA ASP A 647 -13.67 -19.56 23.07
C ASP A 647 -14.64 -18.44 23.50
N LEU A 648 -15.40 -17.84 22.57
CA LEU A 648 -16.38 -16.82 22.93
C LEU A 648 -17.65 -17.44 23.52
N PRO A 649 -18.24 -16.84 24.58
CA PRO A 649 -19.48 -17.31 25.16
C PRO A 649 -20.65 -17.20 24.18
N GLY A 650 -21.69 -18.01 24.35
CA GLY A 650 -22.91 -17.88 23.55
C GLY A 650 -23.71 -16.63 23.91
N VAL A 651 -24.24 -15.93 22.91
CA VAL A 651 -25.11 -14.75 23.08
C VAL A 651 -26.31 -14.79 22.13
N GLU A 652 -27.40 -14.14 22.53
CA GLU A 652 -28.63 -14.07 21.73
C GLU A 652 -28.61 -12.91 20.72
N ASN A 653 -29.58 -12.86 19.81
CA ASN A 653 -29.71 -11.80 18.80
C ASN A 653 -29.90 -10.40 19.40
N GLY A 654 -30.50 -10.30 20.60
CA GLY A 654 -30.76 -9.04 21.30
C GLY A 654 -29.77 -8.74 22.42
N GLU A 655 -28.60 -9.39 22.46
CA GLU A 655 -27.55 -9.05 23.43
C GLU A 655 -27.10 -7.59 23.28
N ASN A 656 -26.95 -6.88 24.39
CA ASN A 656 -26.67 -5.44 24.40
C ASN A 656 -25.67 -5.02 25.50
N ARG A 657 -25.07 -5.96 26.23
CA ARG A 657 -24.07 -5.66 27.26
C ARG A 657 -22.74 -5.33 26.60
N ASP A 658 -22.25 -4.10 26.80
CA ASP A 658 -20.95 -3.66 26.26
C ASP A 658 -19.77 -4.43 26.86
N THR A 659 -19.93 -5.00 28.06
CA THR A 659 -18.90 -5.79 28.75
C THR A 659 -19.51 -7.04 29.37
N MET A 660 -18.79 -8.16 29.28
CA MET A 660 -19.09 -9.41 29.97
C MET A 660 -17.80 -10.17 30.30
N ASP A 661 -17.89 -11.23 31.09
CA ASP A 661 -16.73 -12.07 31.43
C ASP A 661 -16.53 -13.20 30.41
N TYR A 662 -15.28 -13.59 30.19
CA TYR A 662 -15.02 -14.86 29.52
C TYR A 662 -15.46 -16.02 30.41
N VAL A 663 -16.20 -16.95 29.82
CA VAL A 663 -16.58 -18.21 30.49
C VAL A 663 -15.63 -19.35 30.10
N LEU A 664 -14.96 -19.24 28.95
CA LEU A 664 -14.06 -20.25 28.41
C LEU A 664 -12.61 -19.76 28.42
N VAL A 665 -11.68 -20.71 28.55
CA VAL A 665 -10.24 -20.48 28.38
C VAL A 665 -9.86 -20.51 26.91
N PRO A 666 -8.80 -19.79 26.47
CA PRO A 666 -8.37 -19.84 25.09
C PRO A 666 -7.86 -21.23 24.72
N GLU A 667 -8.30 -21.76 23.58
CA GLU A 667 -8.01 -23.13 23.11
C GLU A 667 -6.74 -23.22 22.27
N ASN A 668 -6.32 -22.12 21.63
CA ASN A 668 -5.18 -22.08 20.71
C ASN A 668 -4.34 -20.79 20.86
N ASP A 669 -3.23 -20.72 20.13
CA ASP A 669 -2.29 -19.59 20.20
C ASP A 669 -2.89 -18.28 19.71
N PHE A 670 -3.77 -18.30 18.70
CA PHE A 670 -4.47 -17.10 18.23
C PHE A 670 -5.34 -16.51 19.35
N GLN A 671 -6.15 -17.34 20.02
CA GLN A 671 -7.02 -16.89 21.11
C GLN A 671 -6.22 -16.43 22.32
N ARG A 672 -5.10 -17.09 22.64
CA ARG A 672 -4.18 -16.62 23.69
C ARG A 672 -3.60 -15.25 23.37
N TYR A 673 -3.15 -15.07 22.12
CA TYR A 673 -2.55 -13.82 21.65
C TYR A 673 -3.57 -12.67 21.65
N ILE A 674 -4.77 -12.89 21.09
CA ILE A 674 -5.77 -11.84 20.97
C ILE A 674 -6.34 -11.43 22.34
N ARG A 675 -6.33 -12.35 23.32
CA ARG A 675 -6.74 -12.11 24.70
C ARG A 675 -5.64 -11.59 25.61
N MET A 676 -4.43 -11.30 25.11
CA MET A 676 -3.39 -10.71 25.96
C MET A 676 -3.87 -9.41 26.59
N SER A 677 -3.41 -9.11 27.81
CA SER A 677 -3.71 -7.82 28.45
C SER A 677 -2.96 -6.67 27.76
N ARG A 678 -3.38 -5.42 28.02
CA ARG A 678 -2.71 -4.23 27.47
C ARG A 678 -1.24 -4.10 27.91
N THR A 679 -0.88 -4.64 29.08
CA THR A 679 0.52 -4.68 29.55
C THR A 679 1.33 -5.77 28.85
N GLY A 680 0.66 -6.71 28.19
CA GLY A 680 1.26 -7.93 27.65
C GLY A 680 1.50 -9.02 28.69
N GLU A 681 1.12 -8.78 29.96
CA GLU A 681 1.26 -9.73 31.06
C GLU A 681 -0.10 -10.34 31.39
N GLY A 682 -0.22 -11.65 31.19
CA GLY A 682 -1.46 -12.39 31.45
C GLY A 682 -2.56 -12.17 30.41
N LEU A 683 -3.76 -12.64 30.74
CA LEU A 683 -4.93 -12.58 29.88
C LEU A 683 -5.88 -11.47 30.35
N ASN A 684 -6.53 -10.83 29.38
CA ASN A 684 -7.62 -9.92 29.63
C ASN A 684 -8.82 -10.68 30.22
N ALA A 685 -9.34 -10.20 31.35
CA ALA A 685 -10.42 -10.84 32.07
C ALA A 685 -11.79 -10.51 31.45
N SER A 686 -11.94 -9.31 30.90
CA SER A 686 -13.21 -8.79 30.37
C SER A 686 -13.29 -8.90 28.86
N LEU A 687 -14.45 -9.31 28.37
CA LEU A 687 -14.84 -9.38 26.97
C LEU A 687 -15.71 -8.16 26.63
N TYR A 688 -15.22 -7.30 25.74
CA TYR A 688 -15.91 -6.11 25.29
C TYR A 688 -16.63 -6.33 23.96
N ASP A 689 -17.72 -5.61 23.70
CA ASP A 689 -18.39 -5.51 22.40
C ASP A 689 -18.84 -6.86 21.80
N HIS A 690 -19.11 -7.87 22.63
CA HIS A 690 -19.66 -9.15 22.16
C HIS A 690 -21.17 -9.06 21.88
N ILE A 691 -21.52 -8.07 21.06
CA ILE A 691 -22.88 -7.65 20.72
C ILE A 691 -23.11 -7.87 19.22
N PRO A 692 -24.13 -8.64 18.80
CA PRO A 692 -24.56 -8.72 17.42
C PRO A 692 -25.42 -7.53 17.00
N LEU A 693 -25.58 -7.33 15.69
CA LEU A 693 -26.66 -6.49 15.17
C LEU A 693 -28.01 -7.14 15.50
N GLU A 694 -28.84 -6.44 16.26
CA GLU A 694 -30.20 -6.89 16.53
C GLU A 694 -31.01 -6.94 15.23
N LEU A 695 -31.26 -8.16 14.74
CA LEU A 695 -32.05 -8.37 13.53
C LEU A 695 -33.51 -8.02 13.78
N ASN A 696 -34.13 -7.35 12.81
CA ASN A 696 -35.57 -7.15 12.84
C ASN A 696 -36.32 -8.51 12.85
N PRO A 697 -37.57 -8.56 13.32
CA PRO A 697 -38.29 -9.81 13.51
C PRO A 697 -38.36 -10.71 12.26
N TYR A 698 -38.43 -10.13 11.06
CA TYR A 698 -38.47 -10.91 9.82
C TYR A 698 -37.12 -11.54 9.49
N ASP A 699 -36.04 -10.78 9.60
CA ASP A 699 -34.69 -11.30 9.35
C ASP A 699 -34.29 -12.32 10.41
N TYR A 700 -34.65 -12.08 11.67
CA TYR A 700 -34.43 -13.04 12.74
C TYR A 700 -35.17 -14.37 12.49
N GLN A 701 -36.44 -14.31 12.08
CA GLN A 701 -37.19 -15.52 11.70
C GLN A 701 -36.56 -16.27 10.53
N ARG A 702 -36.01 -15.57 9.53
CA ARG A 702 -35.27 -16.21 8.43
C ARG A 702 -34.02 -16.90 8.96
N VAL A 703 -33.20 -16.21 9.75
CA VAL A 703 -31.97 -16.75 10.33
C VAL A 703 -32.26 -18.01 11.16
N CYS A 704 -33.31 -17.99 11.98
CA CYS A 704 -33.73 -19.16 12.77
C CYS A 704 -34.11 -20.38 11.91
N ARG A 705 -34.54 -20.16 10.66
CA ARG A 705 -34.93 -21.23 9.73
C ARG A 705 -33.79 -21.70 8.83
N VAL A 706 -32.71 -20.93 8.71
CA VAL A 706 -31.50 -21.38 8.00
C VAL A 706 -30.86 -22.51 8.82
N PRO A 707 -30.68 -23.72 8.26
CA PRO A 707 -30.08 -24.84 8.97
C PRO A 707 -28.72 -24.51 9.59
N ARG A 708 -28.39 -25.18 10.69
CA ARG A 708 -27.10 -25.04 11.41
C ARG A 708 -26.09 -26.04 10.85
N GLU A 709 -25.78 -25.93 9.57
CA GLU A 709 -24.83 -26.79 8.86
C GLU A 709 -24.00 -26.00 7.85
N LYS A 710 -22.87 -26.58 7.42
CA LYS A 710 -21.97 -25.96 6.45
C LYS A 710 -22.67 -25.76 5.11
N GLY A 711 -22.51 -24.57 4.53
CA GLY A 711 -23.12 -24.24 3.24
C GLY A 711 -24.63 -24.00 3.32
N ALA A 712 -25.19 -23.76 4.51
CA ALA A 712 -26.58 -23.33 4.65
C ALA A 712 -26.75 -21.85 4.28
N PHE A 713 -27.79 -21.54 3.50
CA PHE A 713 -28.12 -20.18 3.02
C PHE A 713 -29.60 -20.05 2.66
N PHE A 714 -30.03 -18.92 2.08
CA PHE A 714 -31.44 -18.64 1.78
C PHE A 714 -32.19 -19.73 1.00
N PHE A 715 -31.49 -20.55 0.19
CA PHE A 715 -32.10 -21.69 -0.51
C PHE A 715 -32.86 -22.62 0.43
N HIS A 716 -32.32 -22.83 1.64
CA HIS A 716 -32.88 -23.74 2.62
C HIS A 716 -34.16 -23.21 3.29
N LEU A 717 -34.51 -21.95 3.06
CA LEU A 717 -35.82 -21.42 3.46
C LEU A 717 -36.96 -22.02 2.59
N GLY A 718 -36.64 -22.60 1.44
CA GLY A 718 -37.58 -23.28 0.56
C GLY A 718 -38.30 -22.38 -0.46
N GLY A 719 -38.97 -23.01 -1.43
CA GLY A 719 -39.73 -22.32 -2.48
C GLY A 719 -38.89 -21.82 -3.66
N VAL A 720 -37.61 -22.17 -3.72
CA VAL A 720 -36.68 -21.74 -4.77
C VAL A 720 -35.90 -22.93 -5.37
N ILE A 721 -35.46 -22.80 -6.62
CA ILE A 721 -34.72 -23.82 -7.37
C ILE A 721 -33.60 -23.19 -8.20
N LYS A 722 -32.50 -23.92 -8.44
CA LYS A 722 -31.45 -23.49 -9.36
C LYS A 722 -31.79 -23.93 -10.79
N GLY A 723 -31.88 -22.98 -11.71
CA GLY A 723 -32.21 -23.22 -13.11
C GLY A 723 -31.01 -23.74 -13.90
N ALA A 724 -31.26 -24.19 -15.14
CA ALA A 724 -30.22 -24.62 -16.07
C ALA A 724 -29.26 -23.49 -16.49
N ASP A 725 -29.65 -22.24 -16.26
CA ASP A 725 -28.84 -21.03 -16.47
C ASP A 725 -27.92 -20.69 -15.29
N ASP A 726 -27.84 -21.58 -14.30
CA ASP A 726 -27.08 -21.43 -13.05
C ASP A 726 -27.57 -20.26 -12.17
N LYS A 727 -28.84 -19.85 -12.33
CA LYS A 727 -29.48 -18.80 -11.53
C LYS A 727 -30.54 -19.36 -10.60
N TRP A 728 -30.82 -18.63 -9.52
CA TRP A 728 -31.89 -18.92 -8.58
C TRP A 728 -33.23 -18.41 -9.10
N HIS A 729 -34.24 -19.28 -9.10
CA HIS A 729 -35.61 -18.99 -9.52
C HIS A 729 -36.60 -19.43 -8.44
N TRP A 730 -37.83 -18.90 -8.51
CA TRP A 730 -38.95 -19.45 -7.77
C TRP A 730 -39.29 -20.86 -8.30
N ASP A 731 -39.53 -21.81 -7.40
CA ASP A 731 -39.99 -23.14 -7.78
C ASP A 731 -41.47 -23.07 -8.20
N PRO A 732 -41.82 -23.34 -9.47
CA PRO A 732 -43.20 -23.28 -9.94
C PRO A 732 -44.10 -24.34 -9.28
N ASN A 733 -43.52 -25.40 -8.71
CA ASN A 733 -44.24 -26.50 -8.08
C ASN A 733 -44.45 -26.31 -6.57
N ARG A 734 -43.90 -25.23 -5.99
CA ARG A 734 -44.06 -24.93 -4.56
C ARG A 734 -44.69 -23.54 -4.36
N PRO A 735 -45.74 -23.43 -3.53
CA PRO A 735 -46.28 -22.12 -3.19
C PRO A 735 -45.25 -21.30 -2.42
N ARG A 736 -45.26 -19.97 -2.64
CA ARG A 736 -44.41 -19.06 -1.87
C ARG A 736 -44.88 -19.01 -0.42
N GLU A 737 -43.94 -19.15 0.50
CA GLU A 737 -44.21 -18.99 1.93
C GLU A 737 -44.03 -17.53 2.35
N TYR A 738 -44.88 -17.07 3.28
CA TYR A 738 -44.89 -15.70 3.79
C TYR A 738 -44.81 -15.67 5.31
N LEU A 739 -44.02 -14.73 5.82
CA LEU A 739 -43.97 -14.33 7.22
C LEU A 739 -45.10 -13.35 7.52
N ALA A 740 -45.73 -13.49 8.68
CA ALA A 740 -46.81 -12.59 9.09
C ALA A 740 -46.25 -11.23 9.58
N PRO A 741 -46.85 -10.08 9.17
CA PRO A 741 -47.84 -9.90 8.10
C PRO A 741 -47.22 -9.72 6.70
N GLY A 742 -47.45 -10.68 5.80
CA GLY A 742 -47.38 -10.54 4.34
C GLY A 742 -46.00 -10.42 3.68
N LYS A 743 -44.88 -10.59 4.38
CA LYS A 743 -43.55 -10.54 3.75
C LYS A 743 -43.10 -11.91 3.25
N PRO A 744 -42.49 -12.05 2.06
CA PRO A 744 -42.04 -13.36 1.60
C PRO A 744 -40.92 -13.90 2.50
N LEU A 745 -40.94 -15.21 2.76
CA LEU A 745 -39.92 -15.88 3.55
C LEU A 745 -38.55 -15.74 2.89
N VAL A 746 -38.44 -16.08 1.60
CA VAL A 746 -37.28 -15.75 0.76
C VAL A 746 -37.47 -14.35 0.17
N PRO A 747 -36.57 -13.38 0.43
CA PRO A 747 -36.69 -12.06 -0.16
C PRO A 747 -36.40 -12.06 -1.68
N ASP A 748 -37.17 -11.29 -2.47
CA ASP A 748 -36.98 -11.22 -3.93
C ASP A 748 -35.56 -10.76 -4.33
N TYR A 749 -34.93 -9.89 -3.54
CA TYR A 749 -33.57 -9.44 -3.84
C TYR A 749 -32.54 -10.57 -3.77
N ALA A 750 -32.79 -11.64 -3.00
CA ALA A 750 -31.86 -12.76 -2.88
C ALA A 750 -31.71 -13.49 -4.23
N LEU A 751 -32.80 -13.57 -5.01
CA LEU A 751 -32.84 -14.21 -6.33
C LEU A 751 -32.20 -13.38 -7.44
N THR A 752 -32.05 -12.07 -7.24
CA THR A 752 -31.47 -11.15 -8.25
C THR A 752 -30.04 -10.74 -7.90
N PHE A 753 -29.59 -11.00 -6.67
CA PHE A 753 -28.27 -10.63 -6.20
C PHE A 753 -27.15 -11.26 -7.04
N ASN A 754 -26.17 -10.45 -7.45
CA ASN A 754 -25.06 -10.83 -8.34
C ASN A 754 -25.52 -11.56 -9.62
N GLY A 755 -26.56 -11.03 -10.28
CA GLY A 755 -27.14 -11.64 -11.49
C GLY A 755 -27.91 -12.93 -11.22
N GLY A 756 -28.30 -13.16 -9.97
CA GLY A 756 -29.07 -14.32 -9.50
C GLY A 756 -28.26 -15.58 -9.27
N LYS A 757 -26.93 -15.49 -9.24
CA LYS A 757 -26.03 -16.65 -9.09
C LYS A 757 -25.44 -16.82 -7.69
N SER A 758 -25.76 -15.93 -6.76
CA SER A 758 -25.09 -15.87 -5.48
C SER A 758 -25.77 -16.69 -4.40
N ASP A 759 -24.95 -17.43 -3.65
CA ASP A 759 -25.40 -18.21 -2.49
C ASP A 759 -25.14 -17.45 -1.16
N LYS A 760 -24.80 -16.16 -1.24
CA LYS A 760 -24.44 -15.32 -0.07
C LYS A 760 -25.62 -14.86 0.79
N PRO A 761 -26.80 -14.51 0.25
CA PRO A 761 -27.90 -14.03 1.08
C PRO A 761 -28.29 -15.04 2.15
N PHE A 762 -28.40 -14.58 3.40
CA PHE A 762 -28.66 -15.40 4.60
C PHE A 762 -27.75 -16.63 4.73
N ALA A 763 -26.52 -16.54 4.25
CA ALA A 763 -25.55 -17.63 4.39
C ALA A 763 -24.98 -17.70 5.81
N ARG A 764 -24.92 -18.93 6.31
CA ARG A 764 -24.30 -19.31 7.57
C ARG A 764 -22.86 -19.71 7.32
N LEU A 765 -21.98 -19.11 8.11
CA LEU A 765 -20.57 -19.44 8.12
C LEU A 765 -20.35 -20.76 8.87
N TRP A 766 -19.25 -21.45 8.60
CA TRP A 766 -18.86 -22.66 9.30
C TRP A 766 -17.44 -22.63 9.86
N TRP A 767 -17.18 -23.48 10.85
CA TRP A 767 -15.95 -23.46 11.66
C TRP A 767 -14.65 -23.63 10.86
N ASP A 768 -14.69 -24.40 9.77
CA ASP A 768 -13.56 -24.66 8.87
C ASP A 768 -13.55 -23.73 7.64
N GLU A 769 -14.23 -22.58 7.74
CA GLU A 769 -14.26 -21.55 6.70
C GLU A 769 -13.50 -20.30 7.13
N THR A 770 -13.24 -19.43 6.16
CA THR A 770 -12.75 -18.06 6.37
C THR A 770 -13.83 -17.07 5.98
N VAL A 771 -13.75 -15.83 6.45
CA VAL A 771 -14.56 -14.73 5.91
C VAL A 771 -13.86 -14.16 4.67
N SER A 772 -14.61 -13.79 3.62
CA SER A 772 -13.96 -13.16 2.46
C SER A 772 -13.34 -11.82 2.87
N THR A 773 -14.17 -10.89 3.31
CA THR A 773 -13.74 -9.57 3.79
C THR A 773 -14.69 -9.18 4.89
N VAL A 774 -14.17 -8.85 6.08
CA VAL A 774 -14.98 -8.20 7.11
C VAL A 774 -15.37 -6.80 6.61
N VAL A 775 -16.66 -6.48 6.60
CA VAL A 775 -17.20 -5.23 6.05
C VAL A 775 -17.93 -4.43 7.13
N THR A 776 -18.32 -3.20 6.79
CA THR A 776 -18.89 -2.20 7.71
C THR A 776 -20.33 -2.46 8.13
N ARG A 777 -21.01 -3.40 7.47
CA ARG A 777 -22.44 -3.67 7.62
C ARG A 777 -22.63 -5.10 8.06
N ALA A 778 -23.54 -5.32 9.00
CA ALA A 778 -23.76 -6.63 9.58
C ALA A 778 -25.08 -7.31 9.13
N GLU A 779 -25.81 -6.70 8.19
CA GLU A 779 -27.03 -7.30 7.68
C GLU A 779 -26.74 -8.59 6.88
N PRO A 780 -27.52 -9.67 7.07
CA PRO A 780 -27.28 -10.96 6.39
C PRO A 780 -27.76 -10.96 4.92
N HIS A 781 -28.06 -9.80 4.33
CA HIS A 781 -28.80 -9.71 3.07
C HIS A 781 -27.97 -10.04 1.83
N ASN A 782 -26.65 -9.81 1.86
CA ASN A 782 -25.78 -9.89 0.69
C ASN A 782 -24.40 -10.51 1.00
N GLN A 783 -24.29 -11.21 2.12
CA GLN A 783 -23.03 -11.73 2.65
C GLN A 783 -23.26 -12.92 3.59
N ALA A 784 -22.27 -13.79 3.68
CA ALA A 784 -22.22 -14.84 4.69
C ALA A 784 -21.74 -14.25 6.01
N MET A 785 -22.61 -14.26 7.02
CA MET A 785 -22.35 -13.66 8.33
C MET A 785 -23.14 -14.28 9.47
N ILE A 786 -24.04 -15.23 9.20
CA ILE A 786 -24.75 -15.90 10.29
C ILE A 786 -23.76 -16.78 11.05
N HIS A 787 -23.79 -16.72 12.38
CA HIS A 787 -22.93 -17.48 13.27
C HIS A 787 -23.09 -19.01 13.03
N PRO A 788 -22.04 -19.84 13.13
CA PRO A 788 -22.12 -21.26 12.79
C PRO A 788 -23.20 -22.06 13.53
N ILE A 789 -23.43 -21.77 14.81
CA ILE A 789 -24.33 -22.57 15.65
C ILE A 789 -25.41 -21.76 16.40
N GLN A 790 -25.41 -20.42 16.26
CA GLN A 790 -26.32 -19.52 16.98
C GLN A 790 -27.17 -18.77 15.95
N ASP A 791 -28.43 -18.45 16.28
CA ASP A 791 -29.36 -17.80 15.35
C ASP A 791 -29.22 -16.27 15.40
N ARG A 792 -28.01 -15.80 15.13
CA ARG A 792 -27.65 -14.38 15.06
C ARG A 792 -26.57 -14.18 14.00
N VAL A 793 -26.33 -12.93 13.62
CA VAL A 793 -25.11 -12.59 12.87
C VAL A 793 -23.89 -12.58 13.80
N LEU A 794 -22.69 -12.64 13.20
CA LEU A 794 -21.45 -12.43 13.95
C LEU A 794 -21.48 -11.08 14.68
N SER A 795 -21.12 -11.07 15.96
CA SER A 795 -20.98 -9.91 16.82
C SER A 795 -19.88 -8.95 16.38
N VAL A 796 -19.89 -7.74 16.92
CA VAL A 796 -18.83 -6.75 16.74
C VAL A 796 -17.48 -7.34 17.16
N ARG A 797 -17.37 -7.96 18.34
CA ARG A 797 -16.12 -8.58 18.81
C ARG A 797 -15.64 -9.73 17.93
N GLU A 798 -16.54 -10.57 17.44
CA GLU A 798 -16.15 -11.63 16.49
C GLU A 798 -15.53 -11.02 15.24
N ASN A 799 -16.15 -9.98 14.64
CA ASN A 799 -15.58 -9.26 13.50
C ASN A 799 -14.24 -8.55 13.84
N ALA A 800 -14.11 -8.01 15.05
CA ALA A 800 -12.90 -7.38 15.53
C ALA A 800 -11.74 -8.38 15.62
N ARG A 801 -11.98 -9.60 16.15
CA ARG A 801 -10.99 -10.69 16.12
C ARG A 801 -10.61 -11.10 14.70
N LEU A 802 -11.57 -11.16 13.78
CA LEU A 802 -11.28 -11.44 12.37
C LEU A 802 -10.36 -10.37 11.73
N GLN A 803 -10.37 -9.13 12.24
CA GLN A 803 -9.45 -8.04 11.90
C GLN A 803 -8.17 -7.99 12.76
N GLY A 804 -8.02 -8.91 13.71
CA GLY A 804 -6.86 -8.99 14.60
C GLY A 804 -6.80 -7.94 15.70
N PHE A 805 -7.93 -7.32 16.04
CA PHE A 805 -8.02 -6.46 17.22
C PHE A 805 -7.83 -7.29 18.49
N PHE A 806 -6.92 -6.85 19.36
CA PHE A 806 -6.84 -7.38 20.72
C PHE A 806 -8.18 -7.20 21.44
N ASP A 807 -8.50 -8.15 22.30
CA ASP A 807 -9.78 -8.18 23.00
C ASP A 807 -9.90 -7.06 24.04
N TYR A 808 -8.79 -6.45 24.47
CA TYR A 808 -8.83 -5.24 25.30
C TYR A 808 -9.20 -3.97 24.52
N TYR A 809 -9.17 -3.99 23.19
CA TYR A 809 -9.43 -2.81 22.37
C TYR A 809 -10.92 -2.49 22.39
N GLN A 810 -11.30 -1.35 22.97
CA GLN A 810 -12.70 -0.98 23.18
C GLN A 810 -13.24 -0.11 22.04
N LEU A 811 -14.51 -0.29 21.68
CA LEU A 811 -15.18 0.49 20.65
C LEU A 811 -16.35 1.30 21.24
N CYS A 812 -16.44 2.57 20.84
CA CYS A 812 -17.47 3.52 21.23
C CYS A 812 -18.52 3.69 20.12
N GLY A 813 -19.67 4.26 20.49
CA GLY A 813 -20.79 4.54 19.60
C GLY A 813 -21.81 3.41 19.48
N GLU A 814 -22.80 3.62 18.60
CA GLU A 814 -23.87 2.66 18.36
C GLU A 814 -23.35 1.37 17.71
N VAL A 815 -24.07 0.25 17.87
CA VAL A 815 -23.64 -1.07 17.35
C VAL A 815 -23.26 -1.02 15.86
N ARG A 816 -24.05 -0.33 15.03
CA ARG A 816 -23.74 -0.15 13.59
C ARG A 816 -22.45 0.65 13.33
N GLU A 817 -22.16 1.62 14.19
CA GLU A 817 -20.93 2.41 14.10
C GLU A 817 -19.73 1.57 14.52
N LYS A 818 -19.86 0.72 15.55
CA LYS A 818 -18.81 -0.24 15.94
C LYS A 818 -18.49 -1.21 14.80
N TYR A 819 -19.49 -1.76 14.11
CA TYR A 819 -19.26 -2.56 12.88
C TYR A 819 -18.57 -1.76 11.77
N THR A 820 -18.95 -0.50 11.59
CA THR A 820 -18.34 0.38 10.59
C THR A 820 -16.86 0.61 10.88
N GLN A 821 -16.51 0.86 12.15
CA GLN A 821 -15.13 1.04 12.60
C GLN A 821 -14.29 -0.21 12.32
N VAL A 822 -14.78 -1.40 12.68
CA VAL A 822 -14.09 -2.68 12.43
C VAL A 822 -13.96 -2.98 10.94
N GLY A 823 -15.01 -2.76 10.15
CA GLY A 823 -15.01 -3.05 8.72
C GLY A 823 -14.10 -2.13 7.88
N ASN A 824 -13.96 -0.88 8.31
CA ASN A 824 -13.06 0.11 7.70
C ASN A 824 -11.60 -0.10 8.08
N ALA A 825 -11.33 -0.64 9.26
CA ALA A 825 -9.98 -0.83 9.77
C ALA A 825 -9.05 -1.60 8.83
N VAL A 826 -7.77 -1.26 8.92
CA VAL A 826 -6.67 -2.10 8.45
C VAL A 826 -6.46 -3.22 9.47
N ALA A 827 -6.19 -4.43 8.98
CA ALA A 827 -5.92 -5.57 9.85
C ALA A 827 -4.66 -5.29 10.70
N ILE A 828 -4.78 -5.37 12.03
CA ILE A 828 -3.67 -5.04 12.95
C ILE A 828 -2.41 -5.88 12.66
N PRO A 829 -2.47 -7.20 12.38
CA PRO A 829 -1.29 -7.99 12.05
C PRO A 829 -0.53 -7.51 10.81
N VAL A 830 -1.25 -6.99 9.80
CA VAL A 830 -0.63 -6.41 8.59
C VAL A 830 0.09 -5.11 8.95
N ALA A 831 -0.58 -4.21 9.67
CA ALA A 831 0.03 -2.97 10.12
C ALA A 831 1.21 -3.19 11.07
N LYS A 832 1.15 -4.24 11.91
CA LYS A 832 2.28 -4.69 12.75
C LYS A 832 3.47 -5.18 11.94
N ALA A 833 3.25 -5.97 10.91
CA ALA A 833 4.32 -6.40 10.01
C ALA A 833 4.97 -5.19 9.31
N LEU A 834 4.17 -4.25 8.82
CA LEU A 834 4.63 -3.00 8.20
C LEU A 834 5.39 -2.10 9.19
N GLY A 835 4.94 -2.01 10.44
CA GLY A 835 5.61 -1.25 11.50
C GLY A 835 6.98 -1.80 11.84
N TYR A 836 7.14 -3.13 11.79
CA TYR A 836 8.45 -3.77 11.95
C TYR A 836 9.36 -3.46 10.76
N ALA A 837 8.87 -3.56 9.52
CA ALA A 837 9.67 -3.17 8.35
C ALA A 837 10.10 -1.69 8.40
N LEU A 838 9.21 -0.80 8.83
CA LEU A 838 9.52 0.61 9.07
C LEU A 838 10.64 0.79 10.09
N SER A 839 10.61 0.06 11.20
CA SER A 839 11.65 0.16 12.23
C SER A 839 13.04 -0.22 11.74
N LEU A 840 13.12 -1.23 10.86
CA LEU A 840 14.40 -1.63 10.25
C LEU A 840 14.90 -0.56 9.29
N ALA A 841 14.02 0.05 8.51
CA ALA A 841 14.37 1.16 7.64
C ALA A 841 14.86 2.39 8.42
N VAL A 842 14.16 2.76 9.50
CA VAL A 842 14.55 3.84 10.42
C VAL A 842 15.95 3.59 10.98
N ARG A 843 16.25 2.35 11.35
CA ARG A 843 17.54 1.93 11.91
C ARG A 843 18.60 1.61 10.85
N SER A 844 18.27 1.75 9.56
CA SER A 844 19.11 1.37 8.43
C SER A 844 19.62 -0.08 8.48
N LEU A 845 18.76 -1.00 8.94
CA LEU A 845 19.02 -2.44 9.07
C LEU A 845 18.45 -3.29 7.91
N CYS A 846 17.74 -2.68 6.96
CA CYS A 846 17.35 -3.32 5.71
C CYS A 846 18.24 -2.86 4.56
N ASP A 847 18.38 -3.69 3.54
CA ASP A 847 18.99 -3.28 2.27
C ASP A 847 17.99 -2.51 1.39
N ASP A 848 18.33 -2.31 0.12
CA ASP A 848 17.47 -1.58 -0.84
C ASP A 848 16.41 -2.47 -1.52
N GLY A 849 16.34 -3.75 -1.14
CA GLY A 849 15.40 -4.74 -1.64
C GLY A 849 13.93 -4.40 -1.33
N PRO A 850 12.98 -4.93 -2.12
CA PRO A 850 11.57 -4.64 -1.95
C PRO A 850 10.90 -5.45 -0.84
N LEU A 851 11.50 -6.57 -0.44
CA LEU A 851 10.88 -7.58 0.44
C LEU A 851 11.75 -7.87 1.65
N ILE A 852 11.12 -8.33 2.74
CA ILE A 852 11.82 -8.80 3.92
C ILE A 852 11.11 -9.98 4.55
N GLU A 853 11.86 -10.97 5.02
CA GLU A 853 11.32 -12.02 5.86
C GLU A 853 11.06 -11.53 7.29
N LEU A 854 9.98 -12.00 7.89
CA LEU A 854 9.73 -11.73 9.31
C LEU A 854 10.38 -12.83 10.16
N PRO A 855 10.85 -12.51 11.38
CA PRO A 855 11.38 -13.51 12.29
C PRO A 855 10.40 -14.65 12.58
N ASP A 856 10.93 -15.82 12.94
CA ASP A 856 10.09 -16.96 13.33
C ASP A 856 9.10 -16.57 14.44
N ASN A 857 7.86 -17.03 14.28
CA ASN A 857 6.76 -16.74 15.21
C ASN A 857 6.43 -15.25 15.39
N PHE A 858 6.88 -14.35 14.48
CA PHE A 858 6.65 -12.90 14.56
C PHE A 858 5.21 -12.50 14.90
N THR A 859 4.22 -13.22 14.38
CA THR A 859 2.79 -13.01 14.66
C THR A 859 2.50 -12.83 16.14
N PHE A 860 3.16 -13.60 17.01
CA PHE A 860 2.91 -13.61 18.46
C PHE A 860 3.90 -12.78 19.28
N ILE A 861 4.91 -12.17 18.66
CA ILE A 861 5.92 -11.36 19.36
C ILE A 861 5.37 -9.96 19.62
N ILE A 862 5.42 -9.48 20.87
CA ILE A 862 5.00 -8.11 21.24
C ILE A 862 6.09 -7.31 21.97
N GLN A 863 7.21 -7.95 22.29
CA GLN A 863 8.35 -7.34 22.97
C GLN A 863 9.48 -7.05 21.97
N PRO A 864 10.36 -6.08 22.27
CA PRO A 864 11.50 -5.78 21.41
C PRO A 864 12.43 -6.97 21.24
N ILE A 865 12.86 -7.23 20.01
CA ILE A 865 13.87 -8.23 19.68
C ILE A 865 15.25 -7.61 19.93
N ARG A 866 15.74 -7.73 21.17
CA ARG A 866 17.01 -7.10 21.61
C ARG A 866 18.29 -7.82 21.17
N GLN A 867 18.18 -9.04 20.64
CA GLN A 867 19.33 -9.84 20.16
C GLN A 867 19.28 -10.00 18.64
N LEU A 868 19.73 -8.97 17.90
CA LEU A 868 20.32 -9.19 16.58
C LEU A 868 21.80 -9.51 16.82
N LYS A 869 22.12 -10.74 17.28
CA LYS A 869 23.51 -11.18 17.38
C LYS A 869 24.09 -11.31 15.96
N SER A 870 25.33 -10.86 15.84
CA SER A 870 26.19 -10.89 14.65
C SER A 870 25.90 -11.99 13.63
N ILE A 871 25.69 -11.57 12.38
CA ILE A 871 26.20 -12.16 11.11
C ILE A 871 26.38 -13.70 11.18
N ASP A 872 25.27 -14.44 11.07
CA ASP A 872 25.14 -15.68 10.26
C ASP A 872 23.84 -16.48 10.56
N GLU A 873 23.13 -16.24 11.66
CA GLU A 873 21.92 -17.03 12.00
C GLU A 873 20.68 -16.25 12.52
N GLY A 874 20.62 -14.92 12.37
CA GLY A 874 19.50 -14.15 12.94
C GLY A 874 19.13 -12.84 12.23
N VAL A 875 19.72 -12.55 11.08
CA VAL A 875 19.27 -11.42 10.24
C VAL A 875 18.16 -11.96 9.33
N PRO A 876 16.97 -11.34 9.29
CA PRO A 876 15.99 -11.71 8.29
C PRO A 876 16.61 -11.50 6.92
N LYS A 877 16.64 -12.56 6.11
CA LYS A 877 17.17 -12.44 4.75
C LYS A 877 16.23 -11.54 3.96
N VAL A 878 16.80 -10.55 3.29
CA VAL A 878 16.10 -9.85 2.23
C VAL A 878 16.13 -10.79 1.02
N VAL A 879 14.96 -11.01 0.43
CA VAL A 879 14.73 -11.96 -0.66
C VAL A 879 14.53 -11.22 -1.97
#